data_AF-A0A511Y492-F1
#
_entry.id   AF-A0A511Y492-F1
#
_cell.length_a   1.000
_cell.length_b   1.000
_cell.length_c   1.000
_cell.angle_alpha   90.00
_cell.angle_beta   90.00
_cell.angle_gamma   90.00
#
_symmetry.space_group_name_H-M   'P 1'
#
loop_
_entity.id
_entity.type
_entity.pdbx_description
1 polymer ?
#
loop_
_entity_poly.entity_id
_entity_poly.type
_entity_poly.pdbx_seq_one_letter_code
_entity_poly.pdbx_strand_id
1 'polypeptide(L)'
;MMSSLALFAVVLLYLALLFLVAHLAEKKRSKRWVNNPYIYALSLAVYCTAWTYYGSIGVAATSGLNYLPIYIGPIMIIPAWIYINTRIVRISRVNKISSLADFISLRYGNSRSFSAIITIVCLLAIVPYIGLQIKAISETFHLVTETSISNNILTDNATFVVVLIALFSSYYGTRYVDASEKRLGIISAIALESFLKLFFIIILGIFVIYFVFDGFSDIYDKASKFEDFKEKNTFKGIEDAMNWMVLCMISATAICILPRQFHTAIIENRQEKHIKTAIWFFPLYLLIFTIFIFPIAWGGRLIFDGEKVNPEFYSILIPQHFDNTLITVFVFLGGLSSCISMIIISAITLSIMLSNNLIIPYGLLGKFKSDNEVQNTRNITNIRKFSIFALIIMAFVFYKYFILKTSLDSVGLISFVVIAQLAPSFFGAIFWRRGSYKGAVAGLLAGLAICYFGLIIPQYYFSYNQEFKGIIREMYDVFTFFNIPFLSRISQIFFWSIFVNTALFTIISVSVKGNYRERNFAELYVDIDKHILNHENAFVWRGTAYVSDIRNILERFLGKNKTEQALRIFNLKYNIDSNTETADSRFIKFSENLLAGRIGTASAKILIEGVTKEDKISLREVLNILEESKENIILNKKLTEQSEELQKLSNDLRKANENLIVKDRQKDDFLDSVAHELRTPITAIRSAGEILADDDDIPTDIKQEFLNNIITESDRLSEIINDILYLDKLEHGEIALNIKENNILETYKKALNPLLHLIQQKNIHLSEVNLLNQTVFEYDEARMIQLFQNILGNALKFTDDQGTIQTKLAEKEDHLIITIFNTGQHIPEGDLEMIFDKFYQSKNQNILKPTGSGLGLAISKKIVQAHSGTIKAENSGLGVTFTISIPYSITKNEVEQNQ
;
A
#
# COMPACT_ATOMS: atom_id res chain seq x y z
N MET A 1 4.38 -18.70 46.63
CA MET A 1 5.08 -19.92 46.15
C MET A 1 4.16 -20.76 45.28
N MET A 2 4.68 -21.39 44.22
CA MET A 2 3.90 -22.29 43.35
C MET A 2 4.55 -23.67 43.25
N SER A 3 3.73 -24.72 43.30
CA SER A 3 4.22 -26.07 43.05
C SER A 3 4.62 -26.24 41.58
N SER A 4 5.65 -27.07 41.32
CA SER A 4 6.11 -27.38 39.96
C SER A 4 4.99 -27.89 39.06
N LEU A 5 4.04 -28.65 39.62
CA LEU A 5 2.90 -29.21 38.89
C LEU A 5 1.88 -28.13 38.52
N ALA A 6 1.63 -27.16 39.40
CA ALA A 6 0.77 -26.02 39.11
C ALA A 6 1.39 -25.12 38.03
N LEU A 7 2.70 -24.84 38.11
CA LEU A 7 3.39 -24.03 37.10
C LEU A 7 3.39 -24.74 35.74
N PHE A 8 3.60 -26.06 35.72
CA PHE A 8 3.51 -26.86 34.50
C PHE A 8 2.11 -26.84 33.88
N ALA A 9 1.04 -26.90 34.69
CA ALA A 9 -0.33 -26.76 34.21
C ALA A 9 -0.60 -25.38 33.59
N VAL A 10 -0.05 -24.31 34.18
CA VAL A 10 -0.11 -22.95 33.62
C VAL A 10 0.59 -22.87 32.26
N VAL A 11 1.78 -23.48 32.11
CA VAL A 11 2.50 -23.57 30.83
C VAL A 11 1.68 -24.33 29.77
N LEU A 12 1.06 -25.45 30.14
CA LEU A 12 0.22 -26.23 29.22
C LEU A 12 -1.02 -25.44 28.76
N LEU A 13 -1.71 -24.78 29.69
CA LEU A 13 -2.86 -23.91 29.38
C LEU A 13 -2.45 -22.77 28.44
N TYR A 14 -1.29 -22.18 28.69
CA TYR A 14 -0.74 -21.13 27.84
C TYR A 14 -0.45 -21.62 26.41
N LEU A 15 0.23 -22.77 26.26
CA LEU A 15 0.48 -23.37 24.95
C LEU A 15 -0.82 -23.76 24.23
N ALA A 16 -1.81 -24.28 24.96
CA ALA A 16 -3.12 -24.61 24.41
C ALA A 16 -3.88 -23.37 23.92
N LEU A 17 -3.79 -22.25 24.64
CA LEU A 17 -4.36 -20.96 24.22
C LEU A 17 -3.75 -20.49 22.90
N LEU A 18 -2.42 -20.52 22.80
CA LEU A 18 -1.72 -20.14 21.57
C LEU A 18 -2.14 -21.01 20.38
N PHE A 19 -2.26 -22.32 20.60
CA PHE A 19 -2.74 -23.25 19.58
C PHE A 19 -4.18 -22.96 19.16
N LEU A 20 -5.06 -22.68 20.12
CA LEU A 20 -6.45 -22.35 19.85
C LEU A 20 -6.56 -21.09 18.99
N VAL A 21 -5.80 -20.04 19.31
CA VAL A 21 -5.75 -18.79 18.53
C VAL A 21 -5.24 -19.04 17.12
N ALA A 22 -4.16 -19.80 16.99
CA ALA A 22 -3.63 -20.24 15.71
C ALA A 22 -4.67 -21.00 14.87
N HIS A 23 -5.36 -21.97 15.47
CA HIS A 23 -6.38 -22.78 14.81
C HIS A 23 -7.60 -21.94 14.38
N LEU A 24 -8.06 -21.03 15.24
CA LEU A 24 -9.17 -20.12 14.93
C LEU A 24 -8.83 -19.18 13.78
N ALA A 25 -7.60 -18.64 13.75
CA ALA A 25 -7.13 -17.77 12.68
C ALA A 25 -7.04 -18.50 11.32
N GLU A 26 -6.75 -19.80 11.32
CA GLU A 26 -6.78 -20.63 10.11
C GLU A 26 -8.21 -20.96 9.64
N LYS A 27 -9.11 -21.30 10.57
CA LYS A 27 -10.50 -21.70 10.24
C LYS A 27 -11.36 -20.52 9.80
N LYS A 28 -11.24 -19.36 10.47
CA LYS A 28 -11.91 -18.12 10.08
C LYS A 28 -11.04 -17.36 9.07
N ARG A 29 -11.09 -17.73 7.78
CA ARG A 29 -10.53 -16.94 6.66
C ARG A 29 -11.19 -15.54 6.50
N SER A 30 -11.90 -15.03 7.50
CA SER A 30 -12.56 -13.72 7.40
C SER A 30 -11.50 -12.62 7.29
N LYS A 31 -11.69 -11.73 6.33
CA LYS A 31 -10.70 -10.72 5.90
C LYS A 31 -10.29 -9.74 7.01
N ARG A 32 -11.09 -9.57 8.07
CA ARG A 32 -10.96 -8.46 9.03
C ARG A 32 -9.85 -8.64 10.07
N TRP A 33 -9.72 -9.84 10.64
CA TRP A 33 -8.72 -10.06 11.70
C TRP A 33 -7.34 -10.34 11.09
N VAL A 34 -7.28 -11.22 10.10
CA VAL A 34 -6.02 -11.74 9.56
C VAL A 34 -5.31 -10.77 8.59
N ASN A 35 -6.04 -9.83 7.99
CA ASN A 35 -5.45 -8.81 7.10
C ASN A 35 -5.23 -7.46 7.80
N ASN A 36 -5.04 -7.48 9.12
CA ASN A 36 -4.84 -6.28 9.91
C ASN A 36 -3.34 -5.88 9.94
N PRO A 37 -2.98 -4.64 9.54
CA PRO A 37 -1.61 -4.14 9.62
C PRO A 37 -0.98 -4.21 11.02
N TYR A 38 -1.77 -4.06 12.08
CA TYR A 38 -1.26 -4.10 13.46
C TYR A 38 -0.80 -5.50 13.89
N ILE A 39 -1.47 -6.57 13.41
CA ILE A 39 -1.04 -7.95 13.68
C ILE A 39 0.31 -8.21 13.02
N TYR A 40 0.48 -7.74 11.79
CA TYR A 40 1.77 -7.81 11.11
C TYR A 40 2.85 -7.03 11.88
N ALA A 41 2.57 -5.79 12.30
CA ALA A 41 3.53 -4.99 13.07
C ALA A 41 3.91 -5.64 14.41
N LEU A 42 2.94 -6.19 15.15
CA LEU A 42 3.19 -6.97 16.37
C LEU A 42 3.99 -8.25 16.11
N SER A 43 3.82 -8.88 14.94
CA SER A 43 4.59 -10.07 14.60
C SER A 43 6.10 -9.80 14.42
N LEU A 44 6.50 -8.55 14.15
CA LEU A 44 7.91 -8.15 14.10
C LEU A 44 8.55 -8.12 15.50
N ALA A 45 7.74 -7.99 16.56
CA ALA A 45 8.19 -8.03 17.96
C ALA A 45 8.63 -9.42 18.45
N VAL A 46 8.69 -10.41 17.56
CA VAL A 46 9.57 -11.59 17.69
C VAL A 46 11.03 -11.21 17.88
N TYR A 47 11.40 -9.97 17.54
CA TYR A 47 12.71 -9.41 17.88
C TYR A 47 12.95 -9.43 19.39
N CYS A 48 11.92 -9.17 20.20
CA CYS A 48 11.98 -9.20 21.65
C CYS A 48 11.92 -10.64 22.17
N THR A 49 13.07 -11.09 22.69
CA THR A 49 13.35 -12.46 23.16
C THR A 49 13.66 -12.47 24.65
N ALA A 50 14.05 -13.62 25.22
CA ALA A 50 14.49 -13.70 26.62
C ALA A 50 15.62 -12.71 26.92
N TRP A 51 16.43 -12.41 25.91
CA TRP A 51 17.46 -11.39 26.01
C TRP A 51 16.89 -10.01 26.38
N THR A 52 15.88 -9.55 25.64
CA THR A 52 15.31 -8.23 25.87
C THR A 52 14.47 -8.22 27.14
N TYR A 53 13.83 -9.34 27.47
CA TYR A 53 12.93 -9.45 28.61
C TYR A 53 13.68 -9.59 29.95
N TYR A 54 14.74 -10.41 30.00
CA TYR A 54 15.54 -10.67 31.20
C TYR A 54 16.96 -10.11 31.09
N GLY A 55 17.68 -10.47 30.03
CA GLY A 55 19.09 -10.07 29.85
C GLY A 55 19.32 -8.56 29.89
N SER A 56 18.44 -7.77 29.28
CA SER A 56 18.58 -6.30 29.23
C SER A 56 18.43 -5.64 30.60
N ILE A 57 17.67 -6.25 31.52
CA ILE A 57 17.59 -5.81 32.92
C ILE A 57 18.93 -6.06 33.61
N GLY A 58 19.54 -7.23 33.37
CA GLY A 58 20.86 -7.57 33.90
C GLY A 58 21.96 -6.64 33.36
N VAL A 59 21.94 -6.34 32.06
CA VAL A 59 22.88 -5.38 31.44
C VAL A 59 22.67 -3.98 31.99
N ALA A 60 21.42 -3.54 32.18
CA ALA A 60 21.12 -2.23 32.76
C ALA A 60 21.63 -2.11 34.21
N ALA A 61 21.46 -3.16 35.03
CA ALA A 61 21.91 -3.17 36.42
C ALA A 61 23.45 -3.22 36.54
N THR A 62 24.12 -3.97 35.66
CA THR A 62 25.58 -4.18 35.71
C THR A 62 26.38 -3.11 34.97
N SER A 63 25.86 -2.63 33.84
CA SER A 63 26.60 -1.81 32.86
C SER A 63 25.86 -0.52 32.45
N GLY A 64 24.77 -0.17 33.13
CA GLY A 64 24.04 1.09 32.88
C GLY A 64 23.51 1.18 31.46
N LEU A 65 23.89 2.20 30.69
CA LEU A 65 23.29 2.51 29.37
C LEU A 65 23.55 1.48 28.26
N ASN A 66 24.37 0.47 28.49
CA ASN A 66 24.76 -0.54 27.49
C ASN A 66 23.63 -1.48 27.04
N TYR A 67 22.46 -1.47 27.69
CA TYR A 67 21.28 -2.20 27.21
C TYR A 67 20.53 -1.49 26.08
N LEU A 68 20.62 -0.15 26.00
CA LEU A 68 19.90 0.67 25.03
C LEU A 68 20.22 0.40 23.55
N PRO A 69 21.48 0.13 23.15
CA PRO A 69 21.84 -0.11 21.75
C PRO A 69 21.02 -1.18 21.05
N ILE A 70 20.55 -2.19 21.79
CA ILE A 70 19.76 -3.30 21.25
C ILE A 70 18.36 -2.85 20.81
N TYR A 71 17.85 -1.77 21.39
CA TYR A 71 16.58 -1.16 21.01
C TYR A 71 16.79 -0.01 20.03
N ILE A 72 17.77 0.84 20.28
CA ILE A 72 18.02 2.05 19.48
C ILE A 72 18.54 1.71 18.08
N GLY A 73 19.43 0.73 17.91
CA GLY A 73 19.92 0.35 16.59
C GLY A 73 18.81 -0.03 15.61
N PRO A 74 17.88 -0.94 15.97
CA PRO A 74 16.67 -1.20 15.21
C PRO A 74 15.83 0.06 14.94
N ILE A 75 15.57 0.90 15.95
CA ILE A 75 14.81 2.15 15.79
C ILE A 75 15.44 3.07 14.74
N MET A 76 16.77 3.22 14.75
CA MET A 76 17.50 4.05 13.81
C MET A 76 17.41 3.54 12.37
N ILE A 77 17.51 2.22 12.15
CA ILE A 77 17.53 1.66 10.80
C ILE A 77 16.12 1.52 10.19
N ILE A 78 15.07 1.42 11.00
CA ILE A 78 13.69 1.13 10.54
C ILE A 78 13.19 2.01 9.38
N PRO A 79 13.37 3.35 9.38
CA PRO A 79 12.92 4.19 8.27
C PRO A 79 13.56 3.79 6.94
N ALA A 80 14.87 3.57 6.92
CA ALA A 80 15.60 3.12 5.74
C ALA A 80 15.25 1.65 5.42
N TRP A 81 15.22 0.80 6.43
CA TRP A 81 14.95 -0.63 6.31
C TRP A 81 13.60 -0.90 5.66
N ILE A 82 12.56 -0.12 5.96
CA ILE A 82 11.23 -0.36 5.41
C ILE A 82 11.15 -0.06 3.91
N TYR A 83 11.87 0.96 3.44
CA TYR A 83 12.02 1.20 2.01
C TYR A 83 12.69 0.00 1.31
N ILE A 84 13.77 -0.50 1.92
CA ILE A 84 14.51 -1.68 1.44
C ILE A 84 13.62 -2.93 1.48
N ASN A 85 12.89 -3.12 2.57
CA ASN A 85 12.03 -4.27 2.83
C ASN A 85 10.91 -4.37 1.79
N THR A 86 10.36 -3.23 1.34
CA THR A 86 9.36 -3.22 0.26
C THR A 86 9.92 -3.82 -1.03
N ARG A 87 11.17 -3.49 -1.39
CA ARG A 87 11.85 -4.09 -2.56
C ARG A 87 12.09 -5.59 -2.36
N ILE A 88 12.59 -5.97 -1.18
CA ILE A 88 12.85 -7.38 -0.85
C ILE A 88 11.57 -8.21 -0.92
N VAL A 89 10.44 -7.70 -0.41
CA VAL A 89 9.12 -8.34 -0.48
C VAL A 89 8.70 -8.57 -1.93
N ARG A 90 8.87 -7.57 -2.81
CA ARG A 90 8.57 -7.70 -4.24
C ARG A 90 9.43 -8.78 -4.90
N ILE A 91 10.75 -8.71 -4.74
CA ILE A 91 11.71 -9.69 -5.28
C ILE A 91 11.35 -11.11 -4.82
N SER A 92 11.07 -11.26 -3.52
CA SER A 92 10.76 -12.55 -2.90
C SER A 92 9.46 -13.15 -3.42
N ARG A 93 8.44 -12.30 -3.62
CA ARG A 93 7.13 -12.73 -4.10
C ARG A 93 7.17 -13.16 -5.56
N VAL A 94 7.90 -12.42 -6.40
CA VAL A 94 8.03 -12.72 -7.83
C VAL A 94 8.85 -13.99 -8.07
N ASN A 95 9.93 -14.19 -7.30
CA ASN A 95 10.82 -15.35 -7.47
C ASN A 95 10.50 -16.55 -6.56
N LYS A 96 9.37 -16.52 -5.83
CA LYS A 96 8.95 -17.59 -4.89
C LYS A 96 10.05 -17.97 -3.88
N ILE A 97 10.76 -16.97 -3.39
CA ILE A 97 11.85 -17.14 -2.43
C ILE A 97 11.28 -17.60 -1.09
N SER A 98 11.81 -18.71 -0.56
CA SER A 98 11.31 -19.36 0.66
C SER A 98 12.17 -19.12 1.89
N SER A 99 13.36 -18.54 1.73
CA SER A 99 14.29 -18.30 2.83
C SER A 99 15.29 -17.17 2.55
N LEU A 100 15.99 -16.72 3.59
CA LEU A 100 17.09 -15.77 3.47
C LEU A 100 18.24 -16.31 2.59
N ALA A 101 18.56 -17.60 2.70
CA ALA A 101 19.61 -18.23 1.89
C ALA A 101 19.22 -18.26 0.41
N ASP A 102 17.94 -18.52 0.12
CA ASP A 102 17.42 -18.49 -1.25
C ASP A 102 17.50 -17.07 -1.81
N PHE A 103 17.18 -16.05 -1.00
CA PHE A 103 17.25 -14.64 -1.41
C PHE A 103 18.66 -14.22 -1.82
N ILE A 104 19.64 -14.47 -0.93
CA ILE A 104 21.02 -14.11 -1.21
C ILE A 104 21.54 -14.96 -2.37
N SER A 105 21.37 -16.28 -2.34
CA SER A 105 21.98 -17.16 -3.35
C SER A 105 21.42 -16.95 -4.75
N LEU A 106 20.11 -16.66 -4.89
CA LEU A 106 19.47 -16.42 -6.18
C LEU A 106 20.10 -15.23 -6.91
N ARG A 107 20.42 -14.15 -6.19
CA ARG A 107 21.12 -12.99 -6.75
C ARG A 107 22.47 -13.36 -7.38
N TYR A 108 23.24 -14.22 -6.73
CA TYR A 108 24.60 -14.60 -7.14
C TYR A 108 24.59 -15.90 -7.97
N GLY A 109 23.61 -16.04 -8.88
CA GLY A 109 23.56 -17.14 -9.86
C GLY A 109 22.85 -18.41 -9.37
N ASN A 110 22.16 -18.36 -8.23
CA ASN A 110 21.47 -19.49 -7.61
C ASN A 110 22.40 -20.71 -7.45
N SER A 111 23.57 -20.47 -6.84
CA SER A 111 24.57 -21.49 -6.54
C SER A 111 24.14 -22.33 -5.34
N ARG A 112 24.09 -23.65 -5.54
CA ARG A 112 23.76 -24.63 -4.50
C ARG A 112 24.72 -24.58 -3.32
N SER A 113 26.03 -24.54 -3.60
CA SER A 113 27.05 -24.47 -2.54
C SER A 113 26.92 -23.17 -1.75
N PHE A 114 26.56 -22.06 -2.40
CA PHE A 114 26.39 -20.80 -1.69
C PHE A 114 25.21 -20.83 -0.72
N SER A 115 24.06 -21.33 -1.19
CA SER A 115 22.86 -21.45 -0.35
C SER A 115 23.11 -22.35 0.87
N ALA A 116 23.89 -23.42 0.67
CA ALA A 116 24.33 -24.31 1.75
C ALA A 116 25.25 -23.59 2.75
N ILE A 117 26.25 -22.83 2.29
CA ILE A 117 27.14 -22.04 3.18
C ILE A 117 26.32 -21.06 4.03
N ILE A 118 25.42 -20.29 3.42
CA ILE A 118 24.56 -19.34 4.15
C ILE A 118 23.70 -20.07 5.19
N THR A 119 23.16 -21.23 4.83
CA THR A 119 22.37 -22.05 5.75
C THR A 119 23.20 -22.53 6.95
N ILE A 120 24.45 -22.95 6.73
CA ILE A 120 25.38 -23.35 7.80
C ILE A 120 25.71 -22.16 8.71
N VAL A 121 25.92 -20.97 8.16
CA VAL A 121 26.14 -19.75 8.94
C VAL A 121 24.95 -19.44 9.85
N CYS A 122 23.73 -19.52 9.30
CA CYS A 122 22.53 -19.34 10.08
C CYS A 122 22.38 -20.38 11.19
N LEU A 123 22.75 -21.64 10.94
CA LEU A 123 22.75 -22.71 11.96
C LEU A 123 23.75 -22.39 13.08
N LEU A 124 24.99 -22.04 12.74
CA LEU A 124 26.04 -21.69 13.70
C LEU A 124 25.66 -20.48 14.57
N ALA A 125 24.97 -19.49 14.01
CA ALA A 125 24.51 -18.33 14.76
C ALA A 125 23.29 -18.62 15.65
N ILE A 126 22.29 -19.37 15.15
CA ILE A 126 20.97 -19.41 15.77
C ILE A 126 20.82 -20.60 16.73
N VAL A 127 21.51 -21.71 16.52
CA VAL A 127 21.44 -22.86 17.44
C VAL A 127 21.92 -22.47 18.86
N PRO A 128 23.07 -21.80 19.05
CA PRO A 128 23.45 -21.25 20.36
C PRO A 128 22.41 -20.30 20.94
N TYR A 129 21.83 -19.46 20.09
CA TYR A 129 20.82 -18.50 20.51
C TYR A 129 19.50 -19.17 20.93
N ILE A 130 19.10 -20.28 20.31
CA ILE A 130 17.97 -21.11 20.79
C ILE A 130 18.33 -21.73 22.15
N GLY A 131 19.56 -22.21 22.31
CA GLY A 131 20.07 -22.71 23.59
C GLY A 131 19.97 -21.65 24.70
N LEU A 132 20.22 -20.38 24.37
CA LEU A 132 20.05 -19.25 25.27
C LEU A 132 18.60 -19.08 25.75
N GLN A 133 17.62 -19.25 24.85
CA GLN A 133 16.21 -19.18 25.23
C GLN A 133 15.82 -20.34 26.15
N ILE A 134 16.34 -21.53 25.86
CA ILE A 134 16.13 -22.72 26.68
C ILE A 134 16.71 -22.51 28.08
N LYS A 135 17.90 -21.92 28.20
CA LYS A 135 18.50 -21.54 29.48
C LYS A 135 17.56 -20.65 30.29
N ALA A 136 17.04 -19.58 29.67
CA ALA A 136 16.12 -18.67 30.34
C ALA A 136 14.84 -19.38 30.82
N ILE A 137 14.24 -20.26 30.02
CA ILE A 137 13.07 -21.07 30.45
C ILE A 137 13.43 -21.93 31.67
N SER A 138 14.59 -22.60 31.62
CA SER A 138 15.02 -23.53 32.67
C SER A 138 15.29 -22.78 33.98
N GLU A 139 16.10 -21.72 33.96
CA GLU A 139 16.45 -20.97 35.17
C GLU A 139 15.24 -20.26 35.77
N THR A 140 14.37 -19.67 34.95
CA THR A 140 13.17 -19.01 35.46
C THR A 140 12.16 -20.00 36.04
N PHE A 141 12.04 -21.20 35.48
CA PHE A 141 11.20 -22.26 36.06
C PHE A 141 11.71 -22.68 37.45
N HIS A 142 13.01 -22.86 37.61
CA HIS A 142 13.63 -23.20 38.90
C HIS A 142 13.49 -22.06 39.92
N LEU A 143 13.63 -20.80 39.49
CA LEU A 143 13.45 -19.63 40.36
C LEU A 143 12.01 -19.50 40.88
N VAL A 144 11.00 -19.76 40.05
CA VAL A 144 9.59 -19.65 40.45
C VAL A 144 9.14 -20.82 41.35
N THR A 145 9.76 -21.99 41.18
CA THR A 145 9.42 -23.21 41.93
C THR A 145 10.34 -23.50 43.11
N GLU A 146 11.42 -22.72 43.26
CA GLU A 146 12.50 -22.93 44.23
C GLU A 146 13.11 -24.34 44.19
N THR A 147 13.15 -24.94 42.99
CA THR A 147 13.77 -26.25 42.78
C THR A 147 15.23 -26.11 42.40
N SER A 148 16.08 -27.03 42.85
CA SER A 148 17.49 -27.04 42.48
C SER A 148 17.67 -27.47 41.01
N ILE A 149 18.61 -26.80 40.32
CA ILE A 149 19.01 -27.18 38.97
C ILE A 149 19.77 -28.51 39.06
N SER A 150 19.20 -29.57 38.50
CA SER A 150 19.88 -30.87 38.42
C SER A 150 20.82 -30.92 37.20
N ASN A 151 22.02 -31.47 37.39
CA ASN A 151 22.94 -31.78 36.30
C ASN A 151 22.44 -32.96 35.44
N ASN A 152 21.58 -33.81 35.99
CA ASN A 152 21.11 -35.00 35.29
C ASN A 152 19.86 -34.70 34.45
N ILE A 153 19.99 -34.87 33.13
CA ILE A 153 18.99 -34.47 32.11
C ILE A 153 17.60 -35.05 32.41
N LEU A 154 17.53 -36.30 32.88
CA LEU A 154 16.28 -37.03 33.12
C LEU A 154 15.54 -36.58 34.39
N THR A 155 16.24 -35.97 35.34
CA THR A 155 15.67 -35.55 36.63
C THR A 155 15.29 -34.07 36.67
N ASP A 156 15.68 -33.31 35.64
CA ASP A 156 15.40 -31.89 35.55
C ASP A 156 14.00 -31.66 34.95
N ASN A 157 13.11 -31.06 35.74
CA ASN A 157 11.75 -30.71 35.31
C ASN A 157 11.74 -29.79 34.07
N ALA A 158 12.75 -28.93 33.91
CA ALA A 158 12.86 -28.06 32.75
C ALA A 158 13.11 -28.84 31.44
N THR A 159 13.74 -30.03 31.50
CA THR A 159 13.94 -30.88 30.32
C THR A 159 12.61 -31.29 29.69
N PHE A 160 11.59 -31.61 30.49
CA PHE A 160 10.27 -32.01 29.99
C PHE A 160 9.57 -30.86 29.26
N VAL A 161 9.72 -29.62 29.75
CA VAL A 161 9.19 -28.42 29.08
C VAL A 161 9.83 -28.27 27.70
N VAL A 162 11.13 -28.46 27.58
CA VAL A 162 11.86 -28.35 26.30
C VAL A 162 11.44 -29.45 25.32
N VAL A 163 11.35 -30.70 25.78
CA VAL A 163 10.90 -31.82 24.93
C VAL A 163 9.46 -31.60 24.46
N LEU A 164 8.58 -31.12 25.34
CA LEU A 164 7.21 -30.77 24.99
C LEU A 164 7.18 -29.67 23.92
N ILE A 165 7.97 -28.60 24.08
CA ILE A 165 8.11 -27.53 23.08
C ILE A 165 8.65 -28.11 21.77
N ALA A 166 9.63 -29.01 21.79
CA ALA A 166 10.20 -29.61 20.59
C ALA A 166 9.18 -30.45 19.81
N LEU A 167 8.43 -31.31 20.50
CA LEU A 167 7.37 -32.14 19.91
C LEU A 167 6.23 -31.26 19.35
N PHE A 168 5.78 -30.29 20.14
CA PHE A 168 4.75 -29.35 19.73
C PHE A 168 5.17 -28.53 18.51
N SER A 169 6.38 -27.97 18.51
CA SER A 169 6.95 -27.19 17.42
C SER A 169 7.08 -28.02 16.14
N SER A 170 7.52 -29.27 16.27
CA SER A 170 7.66 -30.18 15.13
C SER A 170 6.31 -30.49 14.49
N TYR A 171 5.30 -30.80 15.29
CA TYR A 171 3.94 -31.08 14.81
C TYR A 171 3.29 -29.85 14.18
N TYR A 172 3.29 -28.72 14.89
CA TYR A 172 2.62 -27.50 14.47
C TYR A 172 3.35 -26.79 13.31
N GLY A 173 4.68 -26.76 13.34
CA GLY A 173 5.54 -26.07 12.38
C GLY A 173 5.60 -26.69 10.98
N THR A 174 4.95 -27.83 10.74
CA THR A 174 5.04 -28.57 9.46
C THR A 174 3.71 -28.88 8.80
N ARG A 175 2.63 -28.20 9.24
CA ARG A 175 1.28 -28.41 8.72
C ARG A 175 1.12 -28.07 7.23
N TYR A 176 2.05 -27.32 6.65
CA TYR A 176 2.08 -26.94 5.23
C TYR A 176 3.37 -27.42 4.54
N VAL A 177 3.21 -27.95 3.32
CA VAL A 177 4.29 -28.53 2.50
C VAL A 177 4.98 -27.45 1.66
N ASP A 178 4.22 -26.46 1.19
CA ASP A 178 4.80 -25.30 0.51
C ASP A 178 5.36 -24.34 1.57
N ALA A 179 6.65 -24.02 1.47
CA ALA A 179 7.32 -23.10 2.37
C ALA A 179 7.04 -21.63 2.03
N SER A 180 6.57 -21.35 0.81
CA SER A 180 6.17 -20.01 0.36
C SER A 180 4.71 -19.68 0.66
N GLU A 181 3.90 -20.66 1.07
CA GLU A 181 2.53 -20.46 1.52
C GLU A 181 2.49 -19.81 2.91
N LYS A 182 1.62 -18.80 3.05
CA LYS A 182 1.54 -17.93 4.23
C LYS A 182 0.80 -18.59 5.38
N ARG A 183 1.34 -18.49 6.60
CA ARG A 183 0.88 -19.22 7.79
C ARG A 183 0.13 -18.30 8.75
N LEU A 184 -1.16 -18.13 8.48
CA LEU A 184 -2.04 -17.19 9.19
C LEU A 184 -2.16 -17.48 10.69
N GLY A 185 -2.20 -18.77 11.06
CA GLY A 185 -2.23 -19.20 12.44
C GLY A 185 -0.98 -18.80 13.22
N ILE A 186 0.20 -18.98 12.61
CA ILE A 186 1.49 -18.71 13.24
C ILE A 186 1.64 -17.21 13.52
N ILE A 187 1.43 -16.35 12.52
CA ILE A 187 1.55 -14.90 12.67
C ILE A 187 0.57 -14.34 13.72
N SER A 188 -0.65 -14.89 13.79
CA SER A 188 -1.64 -14.44 14.77
C SER A 188 -1.27 -14.84 16.19
N ALA A 189 -0.76 -16.07 16.40
CA ALA A 189 -0.27 -16.52 17.69
C ALA A 189 0.91 -15.65 18.17
N ILE A 190 1.85 -15.34 17.28
CA ILE A 190 3.01 -14.50 17.58
C ILE A 190 2.61 -13.07 17.95
N ALA A 191 1.64 -12.50 17.25
CA ALA A 191 1.16 -11.16 17.56
C ALA A 191 0.52 -11.11 18.96
N LEU A 192 -0.24 -12.15 19.32
CA LEU A 192 -0.80 -12.29 20.67
C LEU A 192 0.31 -12.45 21.72
N GLU A 193 1.31 -13.30 21.47
CA GLU A 193 2.48 -13.45 22.35
C GLU A 193 3.18 -12.10 22.56
N SER A 194 3.43 -11.36 21.49
CA SER A 194 4.12 -10.07 21.57
C SER A 194 3.32 -9.01 22.32
N PHE A 195 1.99 -9.03 22.19
CA PHE A 195 1.10 -8.22 23.02
C PHE A 195 1.18 -8.61 24.50
N LEU A 196 1.11 -9.90 24.82
CA LEU A 196 1.18 -10.39 26.20
C LEU A 196 2.53 -10.07 26.86
N LYS A 197 3.65 -10.21 26.15
CA LYS A 197 4.99 -9.80 26.63
C LYS A 197 5.00 -8.34 27.08
N LEU A 198 4.47 -7.45 26.23
CA LEU A 198 4.42 -6.02 26.51
C LEU A 198 3.48 -5.73 27.68
N PHE A 199 2.31 -6.38 27.71
CA PHE A 199 1.36 -6.24 28.80
C PHE A 199 1.97 -6.63 30.16
N PHE A 200 2.68 -7.76 30.24
CA PHE A 200 3.28 -8.23 31.48
C PHE A 200 4.45 -7.34 31.94
N ILE A 201 5.30 -6.85 31.03
CA ILE A 201 6.39 -5.95 31.43
C ILE A 201 5.87 -4.58 31.88
N ILE A 202 4.77 -4.09 31.31
CA ILE A 202 4.09 -2.87 31.78
C ILE A 202 3.55 -3.06 33.19
N ILE A 203 2.86 -4.18 33.46
CA ILE A 203 2.35 -4.49 34.80
C ILE A 203 3.48 -4.52 35.82
N LEU A 204 4.56 -5.24 35.50
CA LEU A 204 5.75 -5.30 36.37
C LEU A 204 6.36 -3.91 36.58
N GLY A 205 6.53 -3.15 35.52
CA GLY A 205 7.10 -1.81 35.58
C GLY A 205 6.27 -0.86 36.44
N ILE A 206 4.95 -0.86 36.29
CA ILE A 206 4.03 -0.08 37.14
C ILE A 206 4.11 -0.55 38.59
N PHE A 207 4.17 -1.86 38.83
CA PHE A 207 4.34 -2.42 40.17
C PHE A 207 5.63 -1.93 40.82
N VAL A 208 6.77 -2.01 40.13
CA VAL A 208 8.05 -1.52 40.65
C VAL A 208 8.00 -0.01 40.89
N ILE A 209 7.51 0.78 39.92
CA ILE A 209 7.54 2.24 39.99
C ILE A 209 6.65 2.81 41.11
N TYR A 210 5.46 2.23 41.36
CA TYR A 210 4.45 2.85 42.23
C TYR A 210 4.07 2.04 43.47
N PHE A 211 4.32 0.73 43.49
CA PHE A 211 4.01 -0.10 44.66
C PHE A 211 5.26 -0.44 45.47
N VAL A 212 6.41 -0.58 44.81
CA VAL A 212 7.69 -0.83 45.47
C VAL A 212 8.41 0.49 45.81
N PHE A 213 8.27 1.50 44.95
CA PHE A 213 8.87 2.82 45.11
C PHE A 213 7.82 3.93 44.95
N ASP A 214 8.17 5.16 45.31
CA ASP A 214 7.28 6.33 45.25
C ASP A 214 7.42 7.10 43.92
N GLY A 215 7.46 6.38 42.81
CA GLY A 215 7.60 6.92 41.46
C GLY A 215 9.00 6.78 40.85
N PHE A 216 9.12 7.22 39.60
CA PHE A 216 10.36 7.09 38.83
C PHE A 216 11.49 7.94 39.41
N SER A 217 11.17 9.14 39.93
CA SER A 217 12.13 10.03 40.56
C SER A 217 12.73 9.43 41.83
N ASP A 218 11.91 8.77 42.66
CA ASP A 218 12.38 8.13 43.90
C ASP A 218 13.43 7.04 43.62
N ILE A 219 13.19 6.19 42.60
CA ILE A 219 14.16 5.20 42.15
C ILE A 219 15.45 5.88 41.69
N TYR A 220 15.36 6.92 40.87
CA TYR A 220 16.52 7.64 40.36
C TYR A 220 17.33 8.28 41.50
N ASP A 221 16.66 8.97 42.43
CA ASP A 221 17.30 9.67 43.54
C ASP A 221 17.99 8.67 44.48
N LYS A 222 17.36 7.53 44.78
CA LYS A 222 17.97 6.45 45.57
C LYS A 222 19.15 5.81 44.82
N ALA A 223 18.98 5.48 43.53
CA ALA A 223 20.02 4.86 42.73
C ALA A 223 21.23 5.80 42.50
N SER A 224 21.01 7.11 42.43
CA SER A 224 22.06 8.11 42.23
C SER A 224 23.08 8.17 43.38
N LYS A 225 22.74 7.61 44.54
CA LYS A 225 23.62 7.52 45.71
C LYS A 225 24.69 6.43 45.58
N PHE A 226 24.53 5.48 44.65
CA PHE A 226 25.60 4.51 44.38
C PHE A 226 26.81 5.19 43.73
N GLU A 227 28.01 4.89 44.22
CA GLU A 227 29.26 5.48 43.73
C GLU A 227 29.47 5.26 42.22
N ASP A 228 29.02 4.11 41.70
CA ASP A 228 29.15 3.72 40.30
C ASP A 228 27.97 4.13 39.41
N PHE A 229 26.91 4.76 39.97
CA PHE A 229 25.72 5.14 39.21
C PHE A 229 26.04 6.14 38.11
N LYS A 230 26.76 7.21 38.45
CA LYS A 230 27.14 8.25 37.49
C LYS A 230 28.05 7.66 36.42
N GLU A 231 29.00 6.81 36.80
CA GLU A 231 29.91 6.13 35.89
C GLU A 231 29.18 5.26 34.86
N LYS A 232 28.25 4.41 35.30
CA LYS A 232 27.54 3.49 34.41
C LYS A 232 26.51 4.19 33.51
N ASN A 233 26.00 5.34 33.94
CA ASN A 233 24.98 6.09 33.22
C ASN A 233 25.50 7.32 32.47
N THR A 234 26.82 7.47 32.33
CA THR A 234 27.44 8.53 31.51
C THR A 234 28.55 7.95 30.64
N PHE A 235 28.79 8.55 29.47
CA PHE A 235 29.92 8.17 28.62
C PHE A 235 31.21 8.76 29.19
N LYS A 236 32.18 7.93 29.58
CA LYS A 236 33.45 8.39 30.17
C LYS A 236 34.52 8.78 29.14
N GLY A 237 34.23 8.67 27.85
CA GLY A 237 35.13 9.08 26.79
C GLY A 237 34.73 8.57 25.42
N ILE A 238 35.65 8.67 24.46
CA ILE A 238 35.42 8.24 23.07
C ILE A 238 35.28 6.72 22.97
N GLU A 239 35.94 5.96 23.85
CA GLU A 239 35.87 4.49 23.89
C GLU A 239 34.45 3.98 24.15
N ASP A 240 33.79 4.47 25.20
CA ASP A 240 32.40 4.06 25.51
C ASP A 240 31.45 4.44 24.38
N ALA A 241 31.60 5.66 23.84
CA ALA A 241 30.78 6.14 22.73
C ALA A 241 30.96 5.30 21.46
N MET A 242 32.20 4.94 21.11
CA MET A 242 32.50 4.08 19.97
C MET A 242 31.95 2.66 20.17
N ASN A 243 32.11 2.09 21.35
CA ASN A 243 31.55 0.77 21.67
C ASN A 243 30.02 0.75 21.59
N TRP A 244 29.38 1.77 22.16
CA TRP A 244 27.93 1.92 22.13
C TRP A 244 27.42 2.10 20.70
N MET A 245 28.12 2.89 19.87
CA MET A 245 27.83 3.03 18.44
C MET A 245 27.95 1.70 17.69
N VAL A 246 29.01 0.92 17.94
CA VAL A 246 29.20 -0.38 17.29
C VAL A 246 28.11 -1.37 17.73
N LEU A 247 27.70 -1.37 19.00
CA LEU A 247 26.57 -2.17 19.48
C LEU A 247 25.26 -1.79 18.78
N CYS A 248 25.01 -0.50 18.53
CA CYS A 248 23.88 -0.03 17.73
C CYS A 248 23.96 -0.55 16.28
N MET A 249 25.15 -0.60 15.68
CA MET A 249 25.34 -1.15 14.34
C MET A 249 25.12 -2.67 14.29
N ILE A 250 25.57 -3.41 15.31
CA ILE A 250 25.34 -4.85 15.44
C ILE A 250 23.84 -5.14 15.51
N SER A 251 23.10 -4.43 16.37
CA SER A 251 21.66 -4.64 16.55
C SER A 251 20.84 -4.20 15.33
N ALA A 252 21.21 -3.08 14.68
CA ALA A 252 20.64 -2.61 13.42
C ALA A 252 20.83 -3.64 12.29
N THR A 253 22.00 -4.26 12.21
CA THR A 253 22.28 -5.29 11.21
C THR A 253 21.52 -6.58 11.52
N ALA A 254 21.43 -6.97 12.79
CA ALA A 254 20.76 -8.18 13.23
C ALA A 254 19.25 -8.16 12.88
N ILE A 255 18.54 -7.05 13.10
CA ILE A 255 17.10 -7.00 12.77
C ILE A 255 16.83 -7.20 11.26
N CYS A 256 17.76 -6.77 10.41
CA CYS A 256 17.63 -6.91 8.96
C CYS A 256 17.89 -8.34 8.46
N ILE A 257 18.82 -9.05 9.10
CA ILE A 257 19.45 -10.26 8.52
C ILE A 257 19.10 -11.53 9.29
N LEU A 258 18.55 -11.42 10.50
CA LEU A 258 18.11 -12.61 11.23
C LEU A 258 17.08 -13.39 10.40
N PRO A 259 17.30 -14.70 10.12
CA PRO A 259 16.39 -15.50 9.31
C PRO A 259 14.95 -15.48 9.79
N ARG A 260 14.73 -15.50 11.12
CA ARG A 260 13.39 -15.37 11.71
C ARG A 260 12.72 -14.05 11.35
N GLN A 261 13.49 -12.95 11.36
CA GLN A 261 12.99 -11.61 11.01
C GLN A 261 12.73 -11.52 9.52
N PHE A 262 13.61 -12.10 8.69
CA PHE A 262 13.37 -12.22 7.27
C PHE A 262 12.06 -12.98 7.00
N HIS A 263 11.84 -14.10 7.68
CA HIS A 263 10.62 -14.89 7.51
C HIS A 263 9.35 -14.13 7.93
N THR A 264 9.32 -13.52 9.11
CA THR A 264 8.13 -12.79 9.59
C THR A 264 7.90 -11.49 8.81
N ALA A 265 8.95 -10.73 8.52
CA ALA A 265 8.85 -9.44 7.86
C ALA A 265 8.55 -9.56 6.36
N ILE A 266 9.11 -10.57 5.67
CA ILE A 266 9.09 -10.65 4.20
C ILE A 266 8.16 -11.76 3.72
N ILE A 267 8.43 -13.00 4.13
CA ILE A 267 7.74 -14.20 3.59
C ILE A 267 6.25 -14.18 4.00
N GLU A 268 5.99 -13.84 5.25
CA GLU A 268 4.65 -13.84 5.83
C GLU A 268 3.84 -12.55 5.54
N ASN A 269 4.46 -11.55 4.91
CA ASN A 269 3.79 -10.30 4.56
C ASN A 269 2.71 -10.52 3.48
N ARG A 270 1.44 -10.24 3.79
CA ARG A 270 0.31 -10.39 2.85
C ARG A 270 0.17 -9.24 1.86
N GLN A 271 0.34 -8.02 2.33
CA GLN A 271 0.12 -6.79 1.60
C GLN A 271 1.23 -5.80 1.91
N GLU A 272 1.86 -5.26 0.86
CA GLU A 272 2.92 -4.26 1.00
C GLU A 272 2.49 -3.04 1.83
N LYS A 273 1.19 -2.71 1.82
CA LYS A 273 0.62 -1.63 2.64
C LYS A 273 0.80 -1.84 4.15
N HIS A 274 0.89 -3.08 4.64
CA HIS A 274 1.09 -3.36 6.07
C HIS A 274 2.44 -2.83 6.57
N ILE A 275 3.43 -2.72 5.69
CA ILE A 275 4.77 -2.23 6.04
C ILE A 275 4.68 -0.76 6.50
N LYS A 276 3.74 0.04 5.97
CA LYS A 276 3.57 1.45 6.38
C LYS A 276 3.20 1.60 7.86
N THR A 277 2.36 0.71 8.39
CA THR A 277 1.99 0.73 9.82
C THR A 277 3.15 0.28 10.70
N ALA A 278 3.95 -0.69 10.22
CA ALA A 278 5.12 -1.16 10.95
C ALA A 278 6.19 -0.07 11.16
N ILE A 279 6.26 0.97 10.30
CA ILE A 279 7.23 2.08 10.40
C ILE A 279 7.22 2.75 11.77
N TRP A 280 6.04 3.03 12.31
CA TRP A 280 5.92 3.77 13.56
C TRP A 280 5.54 2.88 14.73
N PHE A 281 4.72 1.84 14.48
CA PHE A 281 4.19 1.00 15.54
C PHE A 281 5.27 0.10 16.16
N PHE A 282 6.20 -0.42 15.36
CA PHE A 282 7.27 -1.27 15.87
C PHE A 282 8.32 -0.49 16.69
N PRO A 283 8.80 0.70 16.29
CA PRO A 283 9.58 1.57 17.17
C PRO A 283 8.85 1.95 18.46
N LEU A 284 7.56 2.27 18.39
CA LEU A 284 6.76 2.59 19.58
C LEU A 284 6.73 1.40 20.55
N TYR A 285 6.55 0.18 20.04
CA TYR A 285 6.63 -1.05 20.83
C TYR A 285 7.97 -1.16 21.56
N LEU A 286 9.09 -0.98 20.85
CA LEU A 286 10.43 -1.05 21.45
C LEU A 286 10.65 0.05 22.49
N LEU A 287 10.17 1.27 22.23
CA LEU A 287 10.27 2.40 23.16
C LEU A 287 9.55 2.11 24.47
N ILE A 288 8.28 1.70 24.41
CA ILE A 288 7.49 1.36 25.60
C ILE A 288 8.18 0.23 26.39
N PHE A 289 8.67 -0.78 25.68
CA PHE A 289 9.39 -1.89 26.31
C PHE A 289 10.65 -1.41 27.05
N THR A 290 11.40 -0.46 26.47
CA THR A 290 12.67 0.05 27.01
C THR A 290 12.50 0.90 28.26
N ILE A 291 11.42 1.69 28.36
CA ILE A 291 11.15 2.61 29.48
C ILE A 291 11.10 1.86 30.82
N PHE A 292 10.50 0.67 30.85
CA PHE A 292 10.35 -0.08 32.09
C PHE A 292 11.60 -0.87 32.51
N ILE A 293 12.57 -1.07 31.61
CA ILE A 293 13.80 -1.83 31.95
C ILE A 293 14.63 -1.11 32.99
N PHE A 294 14.82 0.20 32.83
CA PHE A 294 15.63 1.01 33.74
C PHE A 294 15.14 0.95 35.21
N PRO A 295 13.86 1.24 35.51
CA PRO A 295 13.38 1.21 36.89
C PRO A 295 13.38 -0.21 37.47
N ILE A 296 13.12 -1.25 36.67
CA ILE A 296 13.21 -2.64 37.14
C ILE A 296 14.65 -3.00 37.50
N ALA A 297 15.62 -2.60 36.67
CA ALA A 297 17.04 -2.91 36.88
C ALA A 297 17.61 -2.22 38.11
N TRP A 298 17.43 -0.90 38.22
CA TRP A 298 17.93 -0.14 39.36
C TRP A 298 17.12 -0.37 40.63
N GLY A 299 15.81 -0.59 40.51
CA GLY A 299 14.96 -0.98 41.64
C GLY A 299 15.39 -2.33 42.22
N GLY A 300 15.68 -3.33 41.36
CA GLY A 300 16.22 -4.62 41.80
C GLY A 300 17.59 -4.48 42.47
N ARG A 301 18.47 -3.64 41.90
CA ARG A 301 19.78 -3.37 42.49
C ARG A 301 19.67 -2.71 43.88
N LEU A 302 18.71 -1.80 44.07
CA LEU A 302 18.46 -1.16 45.37
C LEU A 302 17.96 -2.15 46.43
N ILE A 303 17.17 -3.15 46.03
CA ILE A 303 16.59 -4.14 46.96
C ILE A 303 17.61 -5.21 47.33
N PHE A 304 18.34 -5.72 46.34
CA PHE A 304 19.26 -6.86 46.49
C PHE A 304 20.73 -6.43 46.61
N ASP A 305 20.99 -5.20 47.06
CA ASP A 305 22.35 -4.71 47.23
C ASP A 305 23.09 -5.56 48.29
N GLY A 306 24.31 -6.00 47.96
CA GLY A 306 25.09 -6.90 48.82
C GLY A 306 24.67 -8.38 48.78
N GLU A 307 23.56 -8.74 48.13
CA GLU A 307 23.18 -10.15 47.93
C GLU A 307 23.78 -10.75 46.66
N LYS A 308 24.17 -12.04 46.70
CA LYS A 308 24.70 -12.76 45.53
C LYS A 308 23.57 -13.28 44.65
N VAL A 309 22.87 -12.37 43.98
CA VAL A 309 21.73 -12.68 43.11
C VAL A 309 22.04 -12.26 41.67
N ASN A 310 21.60 -13.07 40.69
CA ASN A 310 21.81 -12.73 39.27
C ASN A 310 20.88 -11.57 38.85
N PRO A 311 21.42 -10.40 38.43
CA PRO A 311 20.61 -9.24 38.04
C PRO A 311 19.69 -9.47 36.83
N GLU A 312 19.99 -10.46 35.99
CA GLU A 312 19.15 -10.82 34.82
C GLU A 312 17.72 -11.22 35.22
N PHE A 313 17.52 -11.68 36.47
CA PHE A 313 16.23 -12.19 36.94
C PHE A 313 15.52 -11.26 37.92
N TYR A 314 15.96 -10.01 38.08
CA TYR A 314 15.29 -9.03 38.96
C TYR A 314 13.80 -8.86 38.66
N SER A 315 13.38 -9.04 37.41
CA SER A 315 11.96 -9.01 37.05
C SER A 315 11.10 -10.05 37.78
N ILE A 316 11.67 -11.22 38.12
CA ILE A 316 10.99 -12.29 38.86
C ILE A 316 11.24 -12.10 40.36
N LEU A 317 12.47 -11.78 40.74
CA LEU A 317 12.89 -11.72 42.13
C LEU A 317 12.24 -10.57 42.91
N ILE A 318 12.03 -9.40 42.28
CA ILE A 318 11.38 -8.28 42.96
C ILE A 318 9.95 -8.66 43.40
N PRO A 319 9.03 -9.12 42.52
CA PRO A 319 7.72 -9.60 42.95
C PRO A 319 7.78 -10.72 44.00
N GLN A 320 8.76 -11.63 43.93
CA GLN A 320 8.92 -12.70 44.91
C GLN A 320 9.31 -12.16 46.29
N HIS A 321 10.20 -11.16 46.36
CA HIS A 321 10.60 -10.52 47.61
C HIS A 321 9.43 -9.84 48.33
N PHE A 322 8.43 -9.35 47.58
CA PHE A 322 7.20 -8.79 48.12
C PHE A 322 6.02 -9.80 48.18
N ASP A 323 6.31 -11.10 48.14
CA ASP A 323 5.34 -12.20 48.21
C ASP A 323 4.21 -12.17 47.14
N ASN A 324 4.40 -11.41 46.05
CA ASN A 324 3.40 -11.26 44.99
C ASN A 324 3.50 -12.39 43.96
N THR A 325 2.87 -13.51 44.28
CA THR A 325 2.88 -14.71 43.42
C THR A 325 2.22 -14.46 42.06
N LEU A 326 1.19 -13.60 41.98
CA LEU A 326 0.47 -13.33 40.73
C LEU A 326 1.34 -12.58 39.72
N ILE A 327 2.01 -11.51 40.14
CA ILE A 327 2.93 -10.76 39.27
C ILE A 327 4.13 -11.63 38.88
N THR A 328 4.66 -12.43 39.82
CA THR A 328 5.71 -13.42 39.54
C THR A 328 5.33 -14.34 38.37
N VAL A 329 4.09 -14.87 38.36
CA VAL A 329 3.59 -15.71 37.27
C VAL A 329 3.41 -14.95 35.96
N PHE A 330 2.91 -13.71 36.01
CA PHE A 330 2.78 -12.88 34.82
C PHE A 330 4.13 -12.60 34.16
N VAL A 331 5.14 -12.26 34.96
CA VAL A 331 6.50 -12.05 34.46
C VAL A 331 7.09 -13.34 33.89
N PHE A 332 6.91 -14.47 34.60
CA PHE A 332 7.32 -15.78 34.10
C PHE A 332 6.66 -16.10 32.75
N LEU A 333 5.36 -15.87 32.60
CA LEU A 333 4.63 -16.06 31.34
C LEU A 333 5.14 -15.11 30.24
N GLY A 334 5.49 -13.86 30.57
CA GLY A 334 6.11 -12.92 29.63
C GLY A 334 7.46 -13.41 29.12
N GLY A 335 8.33 -13.87 30.01
CA GLY A 335 9.60 -14.46 29.62
C GLY A 335 9.45 -15.76 28.84
N LEU A 336 8.58 -16.67 29.28
CA LEU A 336 8.25 -17.90 28.57
C LEU A 336 7.76 -17.61 27.15
N SER A 337 6.84 -16.65 27.00
CA SER A 337 6.35 -16.17 25.70
C SER A 337 7.48 -15.64 24.81
N SER A 338 8.41 -14.88 25.39
CA SER A 338 9.58 -14.36 24.67
C SER A 338 10.53 -15.46 24.17
N CYS A 339 10.59 -16.59 24.86
CA CYS A 339 11.38 -17.75 24.48
C CYS A 339 10.66 -18.61 23.43
N ILE A 340 9.39 -18.98 23.66
CA ILE A 340 8.64 -19.91 22.81
C ILE A 340 8.52 -19.39 21.38
N SER A 341 8.03 -18.16 21.21
CA SER A 341 7.93 -17.48 19.91
C SER A 341 9.26 -17.55 19.13
N MET A 342 10.35 -17.21 19.82
CA MET A 342 11.70 -17.21 19.28
C MET A 342 12.16 -18.60 18.85
N ILE A 343 11.98 -19.62 19.69
CA ILE A 343 12.37 -21.02 19.43
C ILE A 343 11.58 -21.57 18.23
N ILE A 344 10.26 -21.42 18.24
CA ILE A 344 9.36 -21.99 17.22
C ILE A 344 9.69 -21.41 15.83
N ILE A 345 9.69 -20.08 15.69
CA ILE A 345 9.85 -19.43 14.38
C ILE A 345 11.24 -19.69 13.82
N SER A 346 12.26 -19.64 14.68
CA SER A 346 13.63 -19.90 14.27
C SER A 346 13.77 -21.35 13.81
N ALA A 347 13.29 -22.32 14.60
CA ALA A 347 13.35 -23.73 14.21
C ALA A 347 12.59 -24.00 12.91
N ILE A 348 11.41 -23.41 12.71
CA ILE A 348 10.67 -23.51 11.43
C ILE A 348 11.49 -22.93 10.28
N THR A 349 12.00 -21.70 10.41
CA THR A 349 12.75 -21.02 9.36
C THR A 349 14.02 -21.80 9.00
N LEU A 350 14.79 -22.22 10.00
CA LEU A 350 15.98 -23.03 9.79
C LEU A 350 15.65 -24.41 9.22
N SER A 351 14.53 -25.03 9.59
CA SER A 351 14.14 -26.32 9.01
C SER A 351 13.82 -26.22 7.52
N ILE A 352 13.25 -25.09 7.07
CA ILE A 352 13.01 -24.81 5.65
C ILE A 352 14.35 -24.68 4.93
N MET A 353 15.27 -23.86 5.47
CA MET A 353 16.62 -23.70 4.91
C MET A 353 17.40 -25.01 4.88
N LEU A 354 17.42 -25.75 5.98
CA LEU A 354 18.12 -27.02 6.11
C LEU A 354 17.57 -28.07 5.13
N SER A 355 16.24 -28.15 5.00
CA SER A 355 15.61 -29.06 4.04
C SER A 355 15.94 -28.67 2.60
N ASN A 356 15.69 -27.41 2.22
CA ASN A 356 15.74 -26.93 0.84
C ASN A 356 17.18 -26.76 0.31
N ASN A 357 18.14 -26.42 1.18
CA ASN A 357 19.49 -26.05 0.77
C ASN A 357 20.57 -27.08 1.17
N LEU A 358 20.27 -27.99 2.10
CA LEU A 358 21.23 -28.99 2.57
C LEU A 358 20.71 -30.42 2.34
N ILE A 359 19.62 -30.81 3.01
CA ILE A 359 19.19 -32.22 3.08
C ILE A 359 18.68 -32.72 1.72
N ILE A 360 17.76 -32.01 1.07
CA ILE A 360 17.16 -32.45 -0.20
C ILE A 360 18.22 -32.47 -1.32
N PRO A 361 18.98 -31.37 -1.56
CA PRO A 361 19.97 -31.37 -2.63
C PRO A 361 21.09 -32.40 -2.44
N TYR A 362 21.63 -32.55 -1.22
CA TYR A 362 22.82 -33.39 -0.98
C TYR A 362 22.51 -34.84 -0.58
N GLY A 363 21.32 -35.14 -0.06
CA GLY A 363 21.04 -36.46 0.49
C GLY A 363 19.87 -37.23 -0.14
N LEU A 364 18.86 -36.54 -0.71
CA LEU A 364 17.56 -37.17 -0.95
C LEU A 364 16.98 -37.03 -2.36
N LEU A 365 17.61 -36.26 -3.26
CA LEU A 365 17.18 -36.14 -4.67
C LEU A 365 16.94 -37.51 -5.35
N GLY A 366 17.77 -38.51 -5.06
CA GLY A 366 17.62 -39.86 -5.59
C GLY A 366 16.37 -40.61 -5.07
N LYS A 367 15.90 -40.32 -3.85
CA LYS A 367 14.71 -40.96 -3.24
C LYS A 367 13.38 -40.35 -3.73
N PHE A 368 13.41 -39.13 -4.28
CA PHE A 368 12.24 -38.49 -4.89
C PHE A 368 11.97 -38.95 -6.34
N LYS A 369 12.73 -39.94 -6.84
CA LYS A 369 12.51 -40.58 -8.15
C LYS A 369 11.37 -41.61 -8.15
N SER A 370 10.79 -41.95 -7.00
CA SER A 370 9.69 -42.92 -6.86
C SER A 370 8.31 -42.24 -7.04
N ASP A 371 7.46 -42.84 -7.88
CA ASP A 371 6.29 -42.23 -8.55
C ASP A 371 5.03 -41.96 -7.68
N ASN A 372 5.09 -41.17 -6.60
CA ASN A 372 3.84 -40.69 -5.96
C ASN A 372 3.96 -39.31 -5.28
N GLU A 373 3.07 -38.38 -5.66
CA GLU A 373 2.92 -37.03 -5.06
C GLU A 373 2.77 -37.10 -3.54
N VAL A 374 1.93 -38.02 -3.06
CA VAL A 374 1.64 -38.21 -1.64
C VAL A 374 2.90 -38.62 -0.86
N GLN A 375 3.72 -39.50 -1.44
CA GLN A 375 4.97 -39.97 -0.83
C GLN A 375 5.99 -38.82 -0.74
N ASN A 376 6.17 -38.07 -1.82
CA ASN A 376 7.10 -36.95 -1.88
C ASN A 376 6.71 -35.84 -0.89
N THR A 377 5.43 -35.50 -0.86
CA THR A 377 4.84 -34.53 0.08
C THR A 377 5.03 -34.97 1.54
N ARG A 378 4.79 -36.25 1.84
CA ARG A 378 5.01 -36.84 3.17
C ARG A 378 6.49 -36.85 3.57
N ASN A 379 7.37 -37.16 2.64
CA ASN A 379 8.82 -37.16 2.90
C ASN A 379 9.33 -35.75 3.21
N ILE A 380 8.94 -34.74 2.42
CA ILE A 380 9.33 -33.33 2.66
C ILE A 380 8.85 -32.85 4.03
N THR A 381 7.60 -33.15 4.39
CA THR A 381 7.06 -32.76 5.70
C THR A 381 7.75 -33.49 6.84
N ASN A 382 8.03 -34.79 6.71
CA ASN A 382 8.77 -35.56 7.72
C ASN A 382 10.21 -35.06 7.89
N ILE A 383 10.90 -34.70 6.80
CA ILE A 383 12.25 -34.10 6.88
C ILE A 383 12.19 -32.81 7.69
N ARG A 384 11.22 -31.94 7.43
CA ARG A 384 11.04 -30.70 8.20
C ARG A 384 10.69 -30.97 9.67
N LYS A 385 9.84 -31.95 9.95
CA LYS A 385 9.46 -32.35 11.33
C LYS A 385 10.68 -32.79 12.13
N PHE A 386 11.45 -33.70 11.54
CA PHE A 386 12.68 -34.19 12.13
C PHE A 386 13.71 -33.07 12.29
N SER A 387 13.84 -32.19 11.29
CA SER A 387 14.75 -31.05 11.35
C SER A 387 14.41 -30.09 12.50
N ILE A 388 13.14 -29.72 12.67
CA ILE A 388 12.70 -28.86 13.80
C ILE A 388 13.06 -29.52 15.14
N PHE A 389 12.70 -30.80 15.29
CA PHE A 389 12.97 -31.54 16.52
C PHE A 389 14.48 -31.63 16.80
N ALA A 390 15.27 -32.05 15.82
CA ALA A 390 16.72 -32.18 15.92
C ALA A 390 17.41 -30.85 16.24
N LEU A 391 16.97 -29.74 15.65
CA LEU A 391 17.52 -28.41 15.93
C LEU A 391 17.29 -27.97 17.38
N ILE A 392 16.08 -28.19 17.92
CA ILE A 392 15.76 -27.84 19.31
C ILE A 392 16.52 -28.73 20.29
N ILE A 393 16.61 -30.04 20.01
CA ILE A 393 17.40 -30.97 20.85
C ILE A 393 18.89 -30.63 20.78
N MET A 394 19.44 -30.32 19.60
CA MET A 394 20.82 -29.87 19.47
C MET A 394 21.08 -28.58 20.26
N ALA A 395 20.15 -27.62 20.23
CA ALA A 395 20.24 -26.41 21.03
C ALA A 395 20.14 -26.69 22.55
N PHE A 396 19.34 -27.67 22.97
CA PHE A 396 19.27 -28.12 24.36
C PHE A 396 20.58 -28.76 24.84
N VAL A 397 21.17 -29.64 24.03
CA VAL A 397 22.50 -30.21 24.28
C VAL A 397 23.53 -29.09 24.37
N PHE A 398 23.49 -28.16 23.43
CA PHE A 398 24.39 -27.01 23.42
C PHE A 398 24.24 -26.16 24.69
N TYR A 399 23.02 -25.91 25.15
CA TYR A 399 22.75 -25.25 26.43
C TYR A 399 23.43 -25.97 27.61
N LYS A 400 23.16 -27.27 27.78
CA LYS A 400 23.64 -28.03 28.94
C LYS A 400 25.16 -28.14 29.02
N TYR A 401 25.84 -28.28 27.88
CA TYR A 401 27.29 -28.49 27.85
C TYR A 401 28.12 -27.22 27.65
N PHE A 402 27.59 -26.19 26.98
CA PHE A 402 28.39 -25.02 26.56
C PHE A 402 27.91 -23.68 27.14
N ILE A 403 26.61 -23.48 27.41
CA ILE A 403 26.07 -22.17 27.83
C ILE A 403 25.88 -22.05 29.35
N LEU A 404 25.79 -23.17 30.08
CA LEU A 404 25.31 -23.19 31.46
C LEU A 404 26.00 -22.16 32.37
N LYS A 405 27.32 -21.94 32.21
CA LYS A 405 28.13 -21.00 33.00
C LYS A 405 28.27 -19.57 32.45
N THR A 406 27.78 -19.27 31.25
CA THR A 406 27.91 -17.94 30.62
C THR A 406 26.70 -17.06 30.85
N SER A 407 26.88 -15.73 30.96
CA SER A 407 25.76 -14.77 31.04
C SER A 407 24.88 -14.83 29.80
N LEU A 408 23.62 -14.40 29.94
CA LEU A 408 22.72 -14.31 28.78
C LEU A 408 23.34 -13.38 27.73
N ASP A 409 23.98 -12.29 28.19
CA ASP A 409 24.60 -11.24 27.37
C ASP A 409 25.61 -11.79 26.33
N SER A 410 26.63 -12.50 26.79
CA SER A 410 27.76 -12.79 25.91
C SER A 410 27.37 -13.64 24.67
N VAL A 411 26.45 -14.59 24.84
CA VAL A 411 26.04 -15.52 23.76
C VAL A 411 25.16 -14.86 22.70
N GLY A 412 24.28 -13.94 23.11
CA GLY A 412 23.37 -13.26 22.19
C GLY A 412 24.10 -12.31 21.24
N LEU A 413 25.04 -11.50 21.74
CA LEU A 413 25.85 -10.61 20.90
C LEU A 413 26.73 -11.38 19.92
N ILE A 414 27.35 -12.48 20.35
CA ILE A 414 28.18 -13.33 19.46
C ILE A 414 27.33 -13.88 18.30
N SER A 415 26.11 -14.33 18.59
CA SER A 415 25.17 -14.79 17.56
C SER A 415 24.84 -13.67 16.56
N PHE A 416 24.70 -12.41 17.01
CA PHE A 416 24.48 -11.25 16.14
C PHE A 416 25.71 -10.89 15.29
N VAL A 417 26.92 -11.00 15.84
CA VAL A 417 28.15 -10.75 15.07
C VAL A 417 28.36 -11.81 13.98
N VAL A 418 28.05 -13.08 14.26
CA VAL A 418 28.14 -14.17 13.27
C VAL A 418 27.11 -13.98 12.15
N ILE A 419 25.85 -13.66 12.48
CA ILE A 419 24.81 -13.47 11.44
C ILE A 419 25.07 -12.21 10.61
N ALA A 420 25.67 -11.16 11.19
CA ALA A 420 26.01 -9.94 10.49
C ALA A 420 27.01 -10.16 9.34
N GLN A 421 27.75 -11.27 9.33
CA GLN A 421 28.65 -11.60 8.21
C GLN A 421 27.91 -11.80 6.88
N LEU A 422 26.60 -12.03 6.89
CA LEU A 422 25.80 -12.08 5.68
C LEU A 422 25.54 -10.67 5.10
N ALA A 423 25.73 -9.60 5.88
CA ALA A 423 25.35 -8.22 5.51
C ALA A 423 25.95 -7.72 4.21
N PRO A 424 27.28 -7.85 3.94
CA PRO A 424 27.85 -7.32 2.71
C PRO A 424 27.22 -7.98 1.47
N SER A 425 27.04 -9.30 1.50
CA SER A 425 26.40 -10.05 0.42
C SER A 425 24.90 -9.76 0.30
N PHE A 426 24.21 -9.56 1.43
CA PHE A 426 22.77 -9.28 1.47
C PHE A 426 22.44 -7.87 0.93
N PHE A 427 23.11 -6.83 1.42
CA PHE A 427 22.90 -5.47 0.94
C PHE A 427 23.48 -5.28 -0.47
N GLY A 428 24.62 -5.91 -0.77
CA GLY A 428 25.18 -5.97 -2.11
C GLY A 428 24.22 -6.58 -3.12
N ALA A 429 23.39 -7.54 -2.71
CA ALA A 429 22.40 -8.14 -3.58
C ALA A 429 21.34 -7.15 -4.05
N ILE A 430 20.97 -6.19 -3.20
CA ILE A 430 19.88 -5.24 -3.44
C ILE A 430 20.39 -4.03 -4.23
N PHE A 431 21.58 -3.54 -3.91
CA PHE A 431 22.05 -2.24 -4.41
C PHE A 431 23.15 -2.33 -5.45
N TRP A 432 23.87 -3.45 -5.56
CA TRP A 432 25.09 -3.52 -6.36
C TRP A 432 25.00 -4.48 -7.54
N ARG A 433 25.04 -3.93 -8.76
CA ARG A 433 24.96 -4.73 -10.00
C ARG A 433 26.18 -5.62 -10.23
N ARG A 434 27.38 -5.17 -9.85
CA ARG A 434 28.65 -5.87 -10.10
C ARG A 434 29.03 -6.91 -9.03
N GLY A 435 28.24 -7.09 -7.97
CA GLY A 435 28.51 -8.11 -6.97
C GLY A 435 28.64 -9.51 -7.58
N SER A 436 29.72 -10.22 -7.26
CA SER A 436 30.03 -11.55 -7.82
C SER A 436 29.85 -12.66 -6.79
N TYR A 437 29.54 -13.87 -7.25
CA TYR A 437 29.48 -15.05 -6.38
C TYR A 437 30.79 -15.32 -5.64
N LYS A 438 31.93 -15.29 -6.35
CA LYS A 438 33.26 -15.57 -5.77
C LYS A 438 33.63 -14.57 -4.69
N GLY A 439 33.37 -13.27 -4.92
CA GLY A 439 33.60 -12.25 -3.92
C GLY A 439 32.72 -12.45 -2.69
N ALA A 440 31.44 -12.80 -2.88
CA ALA A 440 30.52 -12.99 -1.76
C ALA A 440 30.93 -14.18 -0.87
N VAL A 441 31.37 -15.30 -1.48
CA VAL A 441 31.88 -16.46 -0.73
C VAL A 441 33.19 -16.15 0.00
N ALA A 442 34.15 -15.55 -0.69
CA ALA A 442 35.45 -15.24 -0.11
C ALA A 442 35.34 -14.27 1.07
N GLY A 443 34.54 -13.19 0.91
CA GLY A 443 34.26 -12.24 1.99
C GLY A 443 33.58 -12.91 3.18
N LEU A 444 32.53 -13.69 2.92
CA LEU A 444 31.77 -14.39 3.96
C LEU A 444 32.66 -15.37 4.76
N LEU A 445 33.43 -16.22 4.07
CA LEU A 445 34.29 -17.20 4.74
C LEU A 445 35.41 -16.53 5.55
N ALA A 446 36.00 -15.45 5.04
CA ALA A 446 37.02 -14.69 5.77
C ALA A 446 36.45 -14.02 7.03
N GLY A 447 35.30 -13.34 6.90
CA GLY A 447 34.60 -12.73 8.05
C GLY A 447 34.22 -13.76 9.11
N LEU A 448 33.71 -14.93 8.70
CA LEU A 448 33.40 -16.03 9.61
C LEU A 448 34.63 -16.61 10.29
N ALA A 449 35.75 -16.75 9.59
CA ALA A 449 37.00 -17.22 10.19
C ALA A 449 37.44 -16.27 11.31
N ILE A 450 37.40 -14.96 11.06
CA ILE A 450 37.72 -13.93 12.08
C ILE A 450 36.79 -14.07 13.29
N CYS A 451 35.48 -14.21 13.08
CA CYS A 451 34.53 -14.43 14.18
C CYS A 451 34.80 -15.74 14.95
N TYR A 452 35.12 -16.81 14.24
CA TYR A 452 35.34 -18.13 14.83
C TYR A 452 36.58 -18.15 15.74
N PHE A 453 37.70 -17.63 15.26
CA PHE A 453 38.93 -17.54 16.04
C PHE A 453 38.91 -16.43 17.11
N GLY A 454 38.20 -15.32 16.86
CA GLY A 454 38.17 -14.18 17.76
C GLY A 454 37.14 -14.30 18.90
N LEU A 455 35.95 -14.85 18.65
CA LEU A 455 34.85 -14.91 19.63
C LEU A 455 34.55 -16.33 20.08
N ILE A 456 34.37 -17.25 19.13
CA ILE A 456 33.81 -18.59 19.40
C ILE A 456 34.82 -19.48 20.14
N ILE A 457 36.03 -19.66 19.59
CA ILE A 457 37.08 -20.48 20.22
C ILE A 457 37.43 -19.98 21.63
N PRO A 458 37.73 -18.68 21.84
CA PRO A 458 38.15 -18.19 23.15
C PRO A 458 37.07 -18.42 24.21
N GLN A 459 35.80 -18.17 23.90
CA GLN A 459 34.71 -18.32 24.87
C GLN A 459 34.60 -19.76 25.41
N TYR A 460 34.80 -20.77 24.57
CA TYR A 460 34.77 -22.17 25.02
C TYR A 460 36.04 -22.59 25.75
N TYR A 461 37.21 -22.20 25.25
CA TYR A 461 38.47 -22.60 25.87
C TYR A 461 38.66 -21.96 27.24
N PHE A 462 38.34 -20.66 27.40
CA PHE A 462 38.37 -19.98 28.70
C PHE A 462 37.39 -20.60 29.72
N SER A 463 36.30 -21.24 29.26
CA SER A 463 35.34 -21.91 30.15
C SER A 463 35.79 -23.28 30.65
N TYR A 464 36.76 -23.94 29.98
CA TYR A 464 37.09 -25.36 30.24
C TYR A 464 38.55 -25.60 30.70
N ASN A 465 39.54 -24.86 30.20
CA ASN A 465 40.97 -25.07 30.52
C ASN A 465 41.67 -23.77 30.93
N GLN A 466 42.41 -23.79 32.05
CA GLN A 466 43.18 -22.63 32.54
C GLN A 466 44.49 -22.39 31.77
N GLU A 467 45.09 -23.42 31.14
CA GLU A 467 46.31 -23.25 30.34
C GLU A 467 46.02 -23.27 28.83
N PHE A 468 46.08 -22.09 28.21
CA PHE A 468 46.08 -21.92 26.76
C PHE A 468 47.52 -22.18 26.25
N LYS A 469 47.83 -23.37 25.70
CA LYS A 469 49.14 -23.71 25.10
C LYS A 469 48.97 -24.29 23.69
N GLY A 470 49.88 -23.94 22.76
CA GLY A 470 49.93 -24.46 21.38
C GLY A 470 49.56 -23.46 20.27
N ILE A 471 49.48 -23.93 19.02
CA ILE A 471 49.19 -23.15 17.79
C ILE A 471 47.93 -22.27 17.91
N ILE A 472 46.95 -22.73 18.68
CA ILE A 472 45.70 -22.00 18.92
C ILE A 472 45.96 -20.69 19.71
N ARG A 473 46.95 -20.67 20.60
CA ARG A 473 47.38 -19.44 21.31
C ARG A 473 48.05 -18.45 20.38
N GLU A 474 48.95 -18.94 19.52
CA GLU A 474 49.63 -18.08 18.55
C GLU A 474 48.64 -17.46 17.56
N MET A 475 47.65 -18.23 17.09
CA MET A 475 46.56 -17.68 16.27
C MET A 475 45.68 -16.70 17.05
N TYR A 476 45.42 -16.96 18.33
CA TYR A 476 44.69 -16.01 19.20
C TYR A 476 45.46 -14.70 19.35
N ASP A 477 46.76 -14.75 19.59
CA ASP A 477 47.63 -13.58 19.71
C ASP A 477 47.74 -12.80 18.37
N VAL A 478 47.72 -13.46 17.22
CA VAL A 478 47.64 -12.79 15.90
C VAL A 478 46.35 -11.96 15.76
N PHE A 479 45.22 -12.41 16.32
CA PHE A 479 44.00 -11.57 16.33
C PHE A 479 44.07 -10.42 17.35
N THR A 480 44.89 -10.55 18.40
CA THR A 480 45.22 -9.42 19.29
C THR A 480 46.14 -8.39 18.63
N PHE A 481 46.87 -8.72 17.56
CA PHE A 481 47.69 -7.76 16.80
C PHE A 481 46.86 -6.64 16.15
N PHE A 482 45.59 -6.90 15.83
CA PHE A 482 44.64 -5.91 15.30
C PHE A 482 43.89 -5.13 16.39
N ASN A 483 44.49 -4.96 17.58
CA ASN A 483 43.86 -4.26 18.70
C ASN A 483 43.62 -2.78 18.38
N ILE A 484 42.36 -2.36 18.47
CA ILE A 484 41.97 -0.95 18.33
C ILE A 484 41.75 -0.44 19.75
N PRO A 485 42.55 0.53 20.25
CA PRO A 485 42.55 0.91 21.67
C PRO A 485 41.20 1.33 22.24
N PHE A 486 40.28 1.79 21.39
CA PHE A 486 38.97 2.34 21.79
C PHE A 486 37.80 1.36 21.58
N LEU A 487 38.06 0.09 21.24
CA LEU A 487 37.01 -0.89 20.99
C LEU A 487 37.16 -2.10 21.92
N SER A 488 36.05 -2.47 22.56
CA SER A 488 35.93 -3.73 23.28
C SER A 488 36.07 -4.91 22.31
N ARG A 489 36.35 -6.09 22.86
CA ARG A 489 36.59 -7.32 22.08
C ARG A 489 35.48 -7.63 21.08
N ILE A 490 34.21 -7.57 21.50
CA ILE A 490 33.06 -7.86 20.62
C ILE A 490 32.99 -6.83 19.48
N SER A 491 33.11 -5.55 19.83
CA SER A 491 33.06 -4.45 18.87
C SER A 491 34.22 -4.49 17.86
N GLN A 492 35.43 -4.79 18.33
CA GLN A 492 36.63 -4.92 17.50
C GLN A 492 36.50 -6.08 16.51
N ILE A 493 36.06 -7.25 16.96
CA ILE A 493 35.93 -8.43 16.09
C ILE A 493 34.80 -8.21 15.08
N PHE A 494 33.70 -7.57 15.49
CA PHE A 494 32.66 -7.15 14.55
C PHE A 494 33.21 -6.20 13.48
N PHE A 495 33.96 -5.17 13.87
CA PHE A 495 34.56 -4.22 12.95
C PHE A 495 35.47 -4.90 11.92
N TRP A 496 36.47 -5.68 12.37
CA TRP A 496 37.41 -6.33 11.47
C TRP A 496 36.78 -7.42 10.59
N SER A 497 35.87 -8.22 11.15
CA SER A 497 35.19 -9.26 10.37
C SER A 497 34.35 -8.66 9.25
N ILE A 498 33.54 -7.62 9.53
CA ILE A 498 32.74 -6.93 8.51
C ILE A 498 33.63 -6.16 7.53
N PHE A 499 34.69 -5.51 8.01
CA PHE A 499 35.62 -4.77 7.15
C PHE A 499 36.30 -5.70 6.13
N VAL A 500 36.90 -6.80 6.60
CA VAL A 500 37.58 -7.77 5.73
C VAL A 500 36.58 -8.45 4.78
N ASN A 501 35.42 -8.82 5.29
CA ASN A 501 34.35 -9.42 4.48
C ASN A 501 33.92 -8.48 3.35
N THR A 502 33.64 -7.22 3.68
CA THR A 502 33.24 -6.20 2.69
C THR A 502 34.38 -5.90 1.71
N ALA A 503 35.62 -5.76 2.18
CA ALA A 503 36.77 -5.48 1.34
C ALA A 503 37.01 -6.59 0.32
N LEU A 504 37.04 -7.86 0.76
CA LEU A 504 37.20 -9.01 -0.13
C LEU A 504 36.01 -9.15 -1.08
N PHE A 505 34.78 -8.94 -0.60
CA PHE A 505 33.59 -8.93 -1.44
C PHE A 505 33.72 -7.90 -2.55
N THR A 506 34.16 -6.69 -2.23
CA THR A 506 34.29 -5.60 -3.19
C THR A 506 35.43 -5.83 -4.17
N ILE A 507 36.65 -6.10 -3.68
CA ILE A 507 37.86 -6.26 -4.49
C ILE A 507 37.69 -7.40 -5.51
N ILE A 508 37.22 -8.56 -5.06
CA ILE A 508 37.07 -9.73 -5.93
C ILE A 508 35.92 -9.51 -6.92
N SER A 509 34.81 -8.88 -6.50
CA SER A 509 33.67 -8.63 -7.40
C SER A 509 33.97 -7.63 -8.50
N VAL A 510 34.87 -6.67 -8.25
CA VAL A 510 35.35 -5.76 -9.30
C VAL A 510 36.36 -6.46 -10.22
N SER A 511 37.17 -7.36 -9.67
CA SER A 511 38.26 -8.03 -10.41
C SER A 511 37.79 -9.19 -11.29
N VAL A 512 36.67 -9.85 -10.95
CA VAL A 512 36.18 -11.04 -11.65
C VAL A 512 34.96 -10.70 -12.51
N LYS A 513 34.96 -11.11 -13.79
CA LYS A 513 33.76 -11.06 -14.64
C LYS A 513 32.75 -12.12 -14.15
N GLY A 514 31.61 -11.66 -13.63
CA GLY A 514 30.51 -12.52 -13.20
C GLY A 514 29.87 -13.30 -14.35
N ASN A 515 29.26 -14.45 -14.02
CA ASN A 515 28.56 -15.30 -14.97
C ASN A 515 27.34 -14.58 -15.59
N TYR A 516 26.89 -14.99 -16.79
CA TYR A 516 25.71 -14.43 -17.46
C TYR A 516 24.47 -14.43 -16.56
N ARG A 517 24.24 -15.54 -15.83
CA ARG A 517 23.12 -15.67 -14.88
C ARG A 517 23.22 -14.67 -13.73
N GLU A 518 24.43 -14.42 -13.21
CA GLU A 518 24.65 -13.43 -12.14
C GLU A 518 24.30 -12.01 -12.61
N ARG A 519 24.58 -11.69 -13.87
CA ARG A 519 24.23 -10.39 -14.47
C ARG A 519 22.73 -10.24 -14.68
N ASN A 520 22.04 -11.28 -15.16
CA ASN A 520 20.59 -11.22 -15.36
C ASN A 520 19.86 -10.99 -14.02
N PHE A 521 20.20 -11.77 -12.98
CA PHE A 521 19.63 -11.55 -11.64
C PHE A 521 20.06 -10.21 -11.02
N ALA A 522 21.19 -9.62 -11.43
CA ALA A 522 21.61 -8.29 -10.99
C ALA A 522 20.65 -7.20 -11.43
N GLU A 523 20.30 -7.24 -12.69
CA GLU A 523 19.42 -6.28 -13.31
C GLU A 523 18.01 -6.39 -12.71
N LEU A 524 17.53 -7.64 -12.56
CA LEU A 524 16.25 -7.94 -11.94
C LEU A 524 16.14 -7.45 -10.49
N TYR A 525 17.19 -7.61 -9.67
CA TYR A 525 17.17 -7.16 -8.27
C TYR A 525 17.22 -5.64 -8.13
N VAL A 526 18.08 -4.99 -8.92
CA VAL A 526 18.33 -3.54 -8.77
C VAL A 526 17.19 -2.72 -9.37
N ASP A 527 16.63 -3.16 -10.50
CA ASP A 527 15.58 -2.45 -11.24
C ASP A 527 14.21 -3.17 -11.14
N ILE A 528 13.92 -3.81 -10.00
CA ILE A 528 12.68 -4.58 -9.82
C ILE A 528 11.42 -3.77 -10.17
N ASP A 529 11.39 -2.48 -9.85
CA ASP A 529 10.24 -1.59 -10.12
C ASP A 529 9.97 -1.39 -11.61
N LYS A 530 11.00 -1.44 -12.47
CA LYS A 530 10.86 -1.38 -13.93
C LYS A 530 10.50 -2.74 -14.53
N HIS A 531 10.99 -3.82 -13.93
CA HIS A 531 10.85 -5.16 -14.49
C HIS A 531 9.57 -5.89 -14.04
N ILE A 532 8.83 -5.46 -13.01
CA ILE A 532 7.59 -6.13 -12.56
C ILE A 532 6.58 -6.37 -13.70
N LEU A 533 6.55 -5.49 -14.72
CA LEU A 533 5.68 -5.63 -15.90
C LEU A 533 6.25 -6.56 -16.99
N ASN A 534 7.57 -6.78 -17.04
CA ASN A 534 8.28 -7.46 -18.14
C ASN A 534 9.02 -8.76 -17.71
N HIS A 535 8.77 -9.27 -16.50
CA HIS A 535 9.55 -10.33 -15.85
C HIS A 535 9.68 -11.65 -16.63
N GLU A 536 8.71 -11.95 -17.49
CA GLU A 536 8.61 -13.26 -18.13
C GLU A 536 9.43 -13.32 -19.44
N ASN A 537 9.68 -12.18 -20.08
CA ASN A 537 10.42 -12.11 -21.36
C ASN A 537 11.94 -11.88 -21.18
N ALA A 538 12.42 -11.59 -19.97
CA ALA A 538 13.84 -11.31 -19.70
C ALA A 538 14.69 -12.56 -19.39
N PHE A 539 14.07 -13.75 -19.28
CA PHE A 539 14.79 -15.00 -19.04
C PHE A 539 15.29 -15.58 -20.38
N VAL A 540 16.55 -15.29 -20.70
CA VAL A 540 17.24 -15.85 -21.87
C VAL A 540 17.73 -17.25 -21.52
N TRP A 541 17.07 -18.25 -22.08
CA TRP A 541 17.44 -19.66 -21.97
C TRP A 541 17.32 -20.28 -23.38
N ARG A 542 18.35 -21.04 -23.80
CA ARG A 542 18.30 -21.86 -25.03
C ARG A 542 18.83 -23.26 -24.73
N GLY A 543 17.90 -24.22 -24.79
CA GLY A 543 18.11 -25.66 -24.78
C GLY A 543 16.85 -26.34 -25.36
N THR A 544 16.86 -27.66 -25.54
CA THR A 544 15.62 -28.41 -25.85
C THR A 544 15.12 -29.07 -24.58
N ALA A 545 13.84 -28.86 -24.27
CA ALA A 545 13.14 -29.51 -23.17
C ALA A 545 11.71 -29.83 -23.61
N TYR A 546 11.22 -31.01 -23.27
CA TYR A 546 9.85 -31.41 -23.60
C TYR A 546 8.89 -30.99 -22.49
N VAL A 547 7.72 -30.49 -22.87
CA VAL A 547 6.65 -30.13 -21.93
C VAL A 547 6.20 -31.34 -21.12
N SER A 548 6.21 -32.54 -21.73
CA SER A 548 5.89 -33.81 -21.08
C SER A 548 6.84 -34.14 -19.92
N ASP A 549 8.14 -33.95 -20.10
CA ASP A 549 9.15 -34.22 -19.06
C ASP A 549 8.98 -33.29 -17.86
N ILE A 550 8.76 -32.01 -18.12
CA ILE A 550 8.52 -31.01 -17.07
C ILE A 550 7.15 -31.27 -16.40
N ARG A 551 6.10 -31.61 -17.16
CA ARG A 551 4.78 -32.00 -16.63
C ARG A 551 4.92 -33.18 -15.68
N ASN A 552 5.68 -34.22 -16.05
CA ASN A 552 5.90 -35.38 -15.20
C ASN A 552 6.56 -35.00 -13.86
N ILE A 553 7.52 -34.08 -13.88
CA ILE A 553 8.12 -33.54 -12.64
C ILE A 553 7.06 -32.78 -11.84
N LEU A 554 6.31 -31.88 -12.46
CA LEU A 554 5.26 -31.13 -11.77
C LEU A 554 4.22 -32.06 -11.14
N GLU A 555 3.73 -33.07 -11.87
CA GLU A 555 2.77 -34.05 -11.36
C GLU A 555 3.31 -34.83 -10.15
N ARG A 556 4.60 -35.19 -10.16
CA ARG A 556 5.26 -35.89 -9.05
C ARG A 556 5.36 -35.07 -7.76
N PHE A 557 5.28 -33.74 -7.81
CA PHE A 557 5.41 -32.86 -6.64
C PHE A 557 4.15 -32.06 -6.29
N LEU A 558 3.31 -31.74 -7.28
CA LEU A 558 2.09 -30.93 -7.14
C LEU A 558 0.81 -31.76 -7.25
N GLY A 559 0.87 -32.93 -7.91
CA GLY A 559 -0.28 -33.75 -8.25
C GLY A 559 -0.87 -33.41 -9.61
N LYS A 560 -1.61 -34.36 -10.20
CA LYS A 560 -2.25 -34.21 -11.52
C LYS A 560 -3.16 -32.97 -11.59
N ASN A 561 -4.12 -32.86 -10.66
CA ASN A 561 -5.11 -31.78 -10.69
C ASN A 561 -4.49 -30.38 -10.58
N LYS A 562 -3.51 -30.19 -9.68
CA LYS A 562 -2.84 -28.89 -9.51
C LYS A 562 -1.92 -28.57 -10.68
N THR A 563 -1.28 -29.59 -11.25
CA THR A 563 -0.44 -29.43 -12.44
C THR A 563 -1.30 -29.00 -13.62
N GLU A 564 -2.39 -29.72 -13.92
CA GLU A 564 -3.35 -29.33 -14.97
C GLU A 564 -3.86 -27.90 -14.79
N GLN A 565 -4.24 -27.54 -13.56
CA GLN A 565 -4.70 -26.18 -13.28
C GLN A 565 -3.61 -25.13 -13.53
N ALA A 566 -2.36 -25.40 -13.11
CA ALA A 566 -1.24 -24.51 -13.32
C ALA A 566 -0.88 -24.36 -14.81
N LEU A 567 -0.89 -25.48 -15.56
CA LEU A 567 -0.68 -25.50 -17.01
C LEU A 567 -1.77 -24.72 -17.74
N ARG A 568 -3.05 -24.91 -17.35
CA ARG A 568 -4.17 -24.15 -17.92
C ARG A 568 -4.01 -22.65 -17.70
N ILE A 569 -3.61 -22.25 -16.48
CA ILE A 569 -3.35 -20.83 -16.17
C ILE A 569 -2.20 -20.29 -17.03
N PHE A 570 -1.12 -21.06 -17.20
CA PHE A 570 0.00 -20.68 -18.05
C PHE A 570 -0.42 -20.54 -19.51
N ASN A 571 -1.08 -21.54 -20.08
CA ASN A 571 -1.53 -21.54 -21.48
C ASN A 571 -2.49 -20.38 -21.76
N LEU A 572 -3.44 -20.10 -20.85
CA LEU A 572 -4.35 -18.95 -20.97
C LEU A 572 -3.62 -17.61 -20.88
N LYS A 573 -2.60 -17.51 -20.02
CA LYS A 573 -1.84 -16.28 -19.81
C LYS A 573 -0.98 -15.91 -21.02
N TYR A 574 -0.38 -16.90 -21.67
CA TYR A 574 0.55 -16.69 -22.79
C TYR A 574 -0.02 -17.06 -24.16
N ASN A 575 -1.30 -17.44 -24.22
CA ASN A 575 -1.98 -17.87 -25.43
C ASN A 575 -1.23 -18.99 -26.19
N ILE A 576 -0.76 -19.99 -25.46
CA ILE A 576 -0.02 -21.14 -26.00
C ILE A 576 -0.99 -22.30 -26.20
N ASP A 577 -0.92 -22.96 -27.35
CA ASP A 577 -1.73 -24.14 -27.65
C ASP A 577 -1.35 -25.31 -26.73
N SER A 578 -2.34 -26.09 -26.31
CA SER A 578 -2.16 -27.20 -25.36
C SER A 578 -1.33 -28.35 -25.93
N ASN A 579 -1.10 -28.35 -27.25
CA ASN A 579 -0.39 -29.37 -28.00
C ASN A 579 1.09 -29.05 -28.30
N THR A 580 1.65 -27.94 -27.80
CA THR A 580 3.09 -27.68 -27.97
C THR A 580 3.95 -28.71 -27.22
N GLU A 581 4.82 -29.41 -27.95
CA GLU A 581 5.69 -30.46 -27.39
C GLU A 581 6.93 -29.90 -26.67
N THR A 582 7.44 -28.76 -27.12
CA THR A 582 8.67 -28.16 -26.60
C THR A 582 8.39 -27.02 -25.63
N ALA A 583 9.10 -27.01 -24.51
CA ALA A 583 9.05 -25.98 -23.49
C ALA A 583 9.87 -24.75 -23.91
N ASP A 584 9.27 -23.57 -23.80
CA ASP A 584 9.98 -22.30 -23.93
C ASP A 584 10.60 -21.85 -22.59
N SER A 585 11.39 -20.77 -22.62
CA SER A 585 12.07 -20.24 -21.44
C SER A 585 11.09 -19.76 -20.35
N ARG A 586 9.90 -19.29 -20.75
CA ARG A 586 8.83 -18.85 -19.85
C ARG A 586 8.23 -20.03 -19.09
N PHE A 587 8.00 -21.15 -19.77
CA PHE A 587 7.49 -22.36 -19.18
C PHE A 587 8.47 -22.96 -18.17
N ILE A 588 9.74 -23.04 -18.54
CA ILE A 588 10.81 -23.50 -17.64
C ILE A 588 10.83 -22.65 -16.37
N LYS A 589 10.83 -21.33 -16.50
CA LYS A 589 10.85 -20.44 -15.35
C LYS A 589 9.58 -20.55 -14.49
N PHE A 590 8.41 -20.70 -15.13
CA PHE A 590 7.15 -20.94 -14.44
C PHE A 590 7.17 -22.25 -13.64
N SER A 591 7.64 -23.34 -14.24
CA SER A 591 7.78 -24.65 -13.60
C SER A 591 8.81 -24.64 -12.47
N GLU A 592 9.97 -23.99 -12.66
CA GLU A 592 10.95 -23.77 -11.60
C GLU A 592 10.32 -23.04 -10.41
N ASN A 593 9.56 -21.96 -10.66
CA ASN A 593 8.92 -21.18 -9.60
C ASN A 593 7.85 -21.98 -8.84
N LEU A 594 7.10 -22.87 -9.53
CA LEU A 594 6.13 -23.75 -8.89
C LEU A 594 6.79 -24.80 -7.98
N LEU A 595 7.89 -25.39 -8.45
CA LEU A 595 8.66 -26.35 -7.66
C LEU A 595 9.39 -25.68 -6.49
N ALA A 596 9.92 -24.48 -6.71
CA ALA A 596 10.70 -23.74 -5.72
C ALA A 596 9.95 -23.52 -4.41
N GLY A 597 8.63 -23.28 -4.45
CA GLY A 597 7.81 -23.15 -3.24
C GLY A 597 7.81 -24.40 -2.36
N ARG A 598 7.81 -25.60 -2.97
CA ARG A 598 7.75 -26.86 -2.21
C ARG A 598 9.12 -27.41 -1.79
N ILE A 599 10.10 -27.38 -2.68
CA ILE A 599 11.41 -28.06 -2.49
C ILE A 599 12.61 -27.10 -2.43
N GLY A 600 12.37 -25.79 -2.59
CA GLY A 600 13.41 -24.78 -2.65
C GLY A 600 13.90 -24.49 -4.07
N THR A 601 14.36 -23.25 -4.29
CA THR A 601 14.83 -22.76 -5.60
C THR A 601 16.01 -23.57 -6.15
N ALA A 602 16.93 -24.02 -5.29
CA ALA A 602 18.08 -24.83 -5.69
C ALA A 602 17.67 -26.24 -6.13
N SER A 603 16.77 -26.91 -5.40
CA SER A 603 16.28 -28.25 -5.75
C SER A 603 15.41 -28.23 -7.00
N ALA A 604 14.53 -27.23 -7.13
CA ALA A 604 13.70 -27.03 -8.32
C ALA A 604 14.54 -26.90 -9.57
N LYS A 605 15.58 -26.07 -9.51
CA LYS A 605 16.56 -25.88 -10.58
C LYS A 605 17.22 -27.20 -11.00
N ILE A 606 17.69 -28.01 -10.04
CA ILE A 606 18.34 -29.30 -10.36
C ILE A 606 17.40 -30.26 -11.09
N LEU A 607 16.13 -30.31 -10.68
CA LEU A 607 15.15 -31.19 -11.32
C LEU A 607 14.86 -30.74 -12.76
N ILE A 608 14.73 -29.44 -12.99
CA ILE A 608 14.48 -28.87 -14.32
C ILE A 608 15.74 -28.98 -15.20
N GLU A 609 16.94 -28.67 -14.68
CA GLU A 609 18.23 -28.90 -15.34
C GLU A 609 18.46 -30.38 -15.68
N GLY A 610 17.88 -31.31 -14.92
CA GLY A 610 17.98 -32.75 -15.18
C GLY A 610 17.18 -33.23 -16.40
N VAL A 611 16.20 -32.46 -16.87
CA VAL A 611 15.39 -32.75 -18.07
C VAL A 611 15.62 -31.77 -19.21
N THR A 612 16.42 -30.72 -18.98
CA THR A 612 16.80 -29.75 -20.01
C THR A 612 18.21 -30.03 -20.52
N LYS A 613 18.40 -30.08 -21.85
CA LYS A 613 19.75 -30.11 -22.44
C LYS A 613 20.25 -28.66 -22.59
N GLU A 614 21.11 -28.19 -21.69
CA GLU A 614 21.74 -26.86 -21.82
C GLU A 614 22.98 -26.91 -22.73
N ASP A 615 22.95 -26.20 -23.87
CA ASP A 615 24.15 -25.92 -24.68
C ASP A 615 24.80 -24.58 -24.26
N LYS A 616 26.13 -24.49 -24.34
CA LYS A 616 26.87 -23.25 -24.04
C LYS A 616 26.65 -22.22 -25.15
N ILE A 617 26.14 -21.05 -24.80
CA ILE A 617 25.80 -19.96 -25.73
C ILE A 617 27.07 -19.40 -26.41
N SER A 618 27.08 -19.34 -27.75
CA SER A 618 28.16 -18.73 -28.54
C SER A 618 28.05 -17.20 -28.63
N LEU A 619 29.16 -16.48 -28.82
CA LEU A 619 29.17 -15.00 -28.91
C LEU A 619 28.31 -14.46 -30.08
N ARG A 620 28.23 -15.19 -31.20
CA ARG A 620 27.36 -14.83 -32.33
C ARG A 620 25.88 -14.90 -31.96
N GLU A 621 25.50 -15.84 -31.11
CA GLU A 621 24.11 -15.94 -30.65
C GLU A 621 23.76 -14.92 -29.59
N VAL A 622 24.70 -14.51 -28.73
CA VAL A 622 24.48 -13.36 -27.85
C VAL A 622 24.17 -12.11 -28.67
N LEU A 623 24.83 -11.92 -29.82
CA LEU A 623 24.55 -10.81 -30.74
C LEU A 623 23.16 -10.94 -31.38
N ASN A 624 22.77 -12.12 -31.86
CA ASN A 624 21.42 -12.33 -32.41
C ASN A 624 20.32 -12.13 -31.35
N ILE A 625 20.54 -12.57 -30.11
CA ILE A 625 19.59 -12.35 -29.00
C ILE A 625 19.54 -10.87 -28.61
N LEU A 626 20.68 -10.15 -28.69
CA LEU A 626 20.68 -8.71 -28.47
C LEU A 626 19.89 -7.98 -29.56
N GLU A 627 20.03 -8.38 -30.82
CA GLU A 627 19.22 -7.87 -31.93
C GLU A 627 17.74 -8.19 -31.75
N GLU A 628 17.39 -9.43 -31.43
CA GLU A 628 16.00 -9.86 -31.16
C GLU A 628 15.41 -9.15 -29.93
N SER A 629 16.21 -8.90 -28.89
CA SER A 629 15.77 -8.11 -27.73
C SER A 629 15.59 -6.63 -28.07
N LYS A 630 16.45 -6.08 -28.94
CA LYS A 630 16.36 -4.70 -29.41
C LYS A 630 15.11 -4.52 -30.27
N GLU A 631 14.80 -5.47 -31.14
CA GLU A 631 13.55 -5.52 -31.90
C GLU A 631 12.34 -5.62 -30.98
N ASN A 632 12.38 -6.48 -29.96
CA ASN A 632 11.31 -6.58 -28.97
C ASN A 632 11.14 -5.31 -28.13
N ILE A 633 12.22 -4.60 -27.79
CA ILE A 633 12.15 -3.31 -27.10
C ILE A 633 11.51 -2.26 -28.00
N ILE A 634 11.87 -2.22 -29.29
CA ILE A 634 11.26 -1.31 -30.27
C ILE A 634 9.78 -1.63 -30.44
N LEU A 635 9.41 -2.91 -30.53
CA LEU A 635 8.04 -3.36 -30.65
C LEU A 635 7.21 -3.03 -29.40
N ASN A 636 7.75 -3.25 -28.20
CA ASN A 636 7.08 -2.89 -26.94
C ASN A 636 6.91 -1.37 -26.81
N LYS A 637 7.90 -0.59 -27.23
CA LYS A 637 7.78 0.86 -27.28
C LYS A 637 6.63 1.28 -28.20
N LYS A 638 6.54 0.67 -29.39
CA LYS A 638 5.45 0.90 -30.34
C LYS A 638 4.09 0.49 -29.80
N LEU A 639 3.99 -0.65 -29.09
CA LEU A 639 2.76 -1.09 -28.43
C LEU A 639 2.34 -0.14 -27.30
N THR A 640 3.31 0.41 -26.57
CA THR A 640 3.04 1.39 -25.50
C THR A 640 2.51 2.69 -26.09
N GLU A 641 3.16 3.20 -27.15
CA GLU A 641 2.70 4.37 -27.91
C GLU A 641 1.28 4.16 -28.46
N GLN A 642 1.00 2.99 -29.05
CA GLN A 642 -0.35 2.64 -29.52
C GLN A 642 -1.37 2.53 -28.38
N SER A 643 -0.98 1.99 -27.23
CA SER A 643 -1.86 1.90 -26.05
C SER A 643 -2.21 3.29 -25.51
N GLU A 644 -1.24 4.21 -25.46
CA GLU A 644 -1.46 5.59 -25.05
C GLU A 644 -2.38 6.32 -26.05
N GLU A 645 -2.18 6.10 -27.35
CA GLU A 645 -3.03 6.64 -28.41
C GLU A 645 -4.46 6.12 -28.33
N LEU A 646 -4.64 4.81 -28.14
CA LEU A 646 -5.96 4.19 -27.93
C LEU A 646 -6.65 4.72 -26.67
N GLN A 647 -5.92 4.93 -25.59
CA GLN A 647 -6.48 5.47 -24.35
C GLN A 647 -6.92 6.93 -24.53
N LYS A 648 -6.16 7.72 -25.30
CA LYS A 648 -6.54 9.07 -25.70
C LYS A 648 -7.82 9.05 -26.54
N LEU A 649 -7.86 8.22 -27.59
CA LEU A 649 -9.04 8.07 -28.45
C LEU A 649 -10.28 7.61 -27.68
N SER A 650 -10.12 6.68 -26.73
CA SER A 650 -11.22 6.20 -25.89
C SER A 650 -11.78 7.31 -24.99
N ASN A 651 -10.91 8.16 -24.43
CA ASN A 651 -11.33 9.32 -23.65
C ASN A 651 -12.05 10.36 -24.52
N ASP A 652 -11.55 10.60 -25.73
CA ASP A 652 -12.18 11.53 -26.67
C ASP A 652 -13.55 11.02 -27.13
N LEU A 653 -13.68 9.72 -27.43
CA LEU A 653 -14.95 9.05 -27.72
C LEU A 653 -15.92 9.16 -26.55
N ARG A 654 -15.45 8.97 -25.32
CA ARG A 654 -16.30 9.09 -24.14
C ARG A 654 -16.84 10.51 -23.99
N LYS A 655 -16.00 11.54 -24.14
CA LYS A 655 -16.43 12.94 -24.11
C LYS A 655 -17.43 13.26 -25.21
N ALA A 656 -17.19 12.76 -26.43
CA ALA A 656 -18.12 12.93 -27.54
C ALA A 656 -19.48 12.29 -27.25
N ASN A 657 -19.50 11.09 -26.65
CA ASN A 657 -20.72 10.40 -26.27
C ASN A 657 -21.48 11.13 -25.15
N GLU A 658 -20.77 11.61 -24.12
CA GLU A 658 -21.37 12.43 -23.05
C GLU A 658 -22.03 13.70 -23.64
N ASN A 659 -21.37 14.39 -24.58
CA ASN A 659 -21.94 15.55 -25.28
C ASN A 659 -23.15 15.19 -26.15
N LEU A 660 -23.13 14.04 -26.83
CA LEU A 660 -24.27 13.56 -27.62
C LEU A 660 -25.49 13.31 -26.74
N ILE A 661 -25.32 12.66 -25.59
CA ILE A 661 -26.41 12.39 -24.65
C ILE A 661 -27.04 13.70 -24.15
N VAL A 662 -26.24 14.73 -23.88
CA VAL A 662 -26.75 16.05 -23.47
C VAL A 662 -27.58 16.69 -24.59
N LYS A 663 -27.09 16.67 -25.83
CA LYS A 663 -27.84 17.21 -26.99
C LYS A 663 -29.13 16.44 -27.25
N ASP A 664 -29.11 15.12 -27.09
CA ASP A 664 -30.28 14.26 -27.29
C ASP A 664 -31.38 14.60 -26.28
N ARG A 665 -31.01 14.80 -25.00
CA ARG A 665 -31.96 15.27 -23.99
C ARG A 665 -32.55 16.65 -24.29
N GLN A 666 -31.73 17.60 -24.73
CA GLN A 666 -32.23 18.94 -25.09
C GLN A 666 -33.22 18.89 -26.27
N LYS A 667 -33.00 17.97 -27.21
CA LYS A 667 -33.92 17.73 -28.32
C LYS A 667 -35.24 17.14 -27.82
N ASP A 668 -35.20 16.15 -26.92
CA ASP A 668 -36.40 15.55 -26.35
C ASP A 668 -37.23 16.59 -25.57
N ASP A 669 -36.58 17.39 -24.72
CA ASP A 669 -37.22 18.49 -23.96
C ASP A 669 -37.86 19.54 -24.88
N PHE A 670 -37.22 19.85 -26.01
CA PHE A 670 -37.76 20.74 -27.05
C PHE A 670 -39.03 20.16 -27.69
N LEU A 671 -38.99 18.89 -28.10
CA LEU A 671 -40.13 18.23 -28.75
C LEU A 671 -41.34 18.13 -27.82
N ASP A 672 -41.12 17.80 -26.55
CA ASP A 672 -42.19 17.74 -25.55
C ASP A 672 -42.83 19.12 -25.31
N SER A 673 -42.02 20.18 -25.24
CA SER A 673 -42.51 21.55 -25.04
C SER A 673 -43.32 22.04 -26.25
N VAL A 674 -42.82 21.83 -27.47
CA VAL A 674 -43.55 22.17 -28.71
C VAL A 674 -44.88 21.41 -28.80
N ALA A 675 -44.87 20.11 -28.47
CA ALA A 675 -46.07 19.30 -28.47
C ALA A 675 -47.12 19.83 -27.47
N HIS A 676 -46.68 20.31 -26.31
CA HIS A 676 -47.57 20.88 -25.30
C HIS A 676 -48.18 22.21 -25.77
N GLU A 677 -47.37 23.14 -26.27
CA GLU A 677 -47.82 24.47 -26.74
C GLU A 677 -48.74 24.40 -27.96
N LEU A 678 -48.58 23.39 -28.84
CA LEU A 678 -49.51 23.16 -29.94
C LEU A 678 -50.81 22.47 -29.49
N ARG A 679 -50.75 21.56 -28.50
CA ARG A 679 -51.93 20.80 -28.06
C ARG A 679 -53.00 21.70 -27.42
N THR A 680 -52.59 22.70 -26.66
CA THR A 680 -53.49 23.62 -25.95
C THR A 680 -54.44 24.38 -26.90
N PRO A 681 -53.98 25.13 -27.92
CA PRO A 681 -54.87 25.80 -28.87
C PRO A 681 -55.70 24.80 -29.69
N ILE A 682 -55.12 23.66 -30.10
CA ILE A 682 -55.88 22.62 -30.83
C ILE A 682 -57.05 22.09 -30.01
N THR A 683 -56.84 21.86 -28.71
CA THR A 683 -57.88 21.35 -27.82
C THR A 683 -58.94 22.41 -27.56
N ALA A 684 -58.55 23.69 -27.44
CA ALA A 684 -59.49 24.81 -27.30
C ALA A 684 -60.36 24.99 -28.56
N ILE A 685 -59.74 25.00 -29.75
CA ILE A 685 -60.45 25.05 -31.05
C ILE A 685 -61.43 23.90 -31.17
N ARG A 686 -60.97 22.68 -30.85
CA ARG A 686 -61.79 21.47 -30.92
C ARG A 686 -62.97 21.52 -29.95
N SER A 687 -62.74 21.91 -28.69
CA SER A 687 -63.80 22.01 -27.68
C SER A 687 -64.84 23.07 -28.02
N ALA A 688 -64.41 24.25 -28.49
CA ALA A 688 -65.33 25.29 -28.97
C ALA A 688 -66.13 24.81 -30.20
N GLY A 689 -65.48 24.08 -31.12
CA GLY A 689 -66.14 23.47 -32.28
C GLY A 689 -67.14 22.37 -31.92
N GLU A 690 -66.81 21.51 -30.96
CA GLU A 690 -67.71 20.46 -30.44
C GLU A 690 -68.94 21.09 -29.76
N ILE A 691 -68.76 22.11 -28.91
CA ILE A 691 -69.88 22.83 -28.27
C ILE A 691 -70.79 23.48 -29.32
N LEU A 692 -70.21 24.15 -30.32
CA LEU A 692 -70.96 24.76 -31.43
C LEU A 692 -71.70 23.74 -32.31
N ALA A 693 -71.30 22.47 -32.30
CA ALA A 693 -71.89 21.41 -33.10
C ALA A 693 -72.96 20.59 -32.34
N ASP A 694 -72.83 20.46 -31.01
CA ASP A 694 -73.71 19.62 -30.19
C ASP A 694 -74.94 20.36 -29.63
N ASP A 695 -74.93 21.70 -29.55
CA ASP A 695 -76.02 22.50 -28.97
C ASP A 695 -76.55 23.56 -29.96
N ASP A 696 -77.74 23.30 -30.52
CA ASP A 696 -78.41 24.17 -31.50
C ASP A 696 -79.05 25.43 -30.87
N ASP A 697 -79.25 25.45 -29.54
CA ASP A 697 -79.93 26.52 -28.80
C ASP A 697 -78.94 27.48 -28.07
N ILE A 698 -77.68 27.54 -28.51
CA ILE A 698 -76.68 28.48 -27.96
C ILE A 698 -77.07 29.94 -28.30
N PRO A 699 -77.16 30.84 -27.28
CA PRO A 699 -77.36 32.27 -27.49
C PRO A 699 -76.35 32.88 -28.48
N THR A 700 -76.80 33.78 -29.36
CA THR A 700 -75.99 34.27 -30.50
C THR A 700 -74.70 34.96 -30.07
N ASP A 701 -74.71 35.62 -28.91
CA ASP A 701 -73.58 36.22 -28.21
C ASP A 701 -72.53 35.17 -27.79
N ILE A 702 -72.96 34.08 -27.16
CA ILE A 702 -72.08 32.96 -26.76
C ILE A 702 -71.53 32.23 -27.99
N LYS A 703 -72.35 32.09 -29.04
CA LYS A 703 -71.94 31.51 -30.33
C LYS A 703 -70.81 32.32 -30.98
N GLN A 704 -70.91 33.65 -30.94
CA GLN A 704 -69.86 34.54 -31.42
C GLN A 704 -68.60 34.45 -30.56
N GLU A 705 -68.72 34.28 -29.24
CA GLU A 705 -67.56 34.08 -28.36
C GLU A 705 -66.78 32.81 -28.72
N PHE A 706 -67.45 31.67 -28.95
CA PHE A 706 -66.78 30.44 -29.36
C PHE A 706 -66.14 30.54 -30.74
N LEU A 707 -66.79 31.18 -31.71
CA LEU A 707 -66.20 31.43 -33.04
C LEU A 707 -64.97 32.33 -32.95
N ASN A 708 -65.04 33.40 -32.16
CA ASN A 708 -63.89 34.28 -31.91
C ASN A 708 -62.76 33.52 -31.19
N ASN A 709 -63.09 32.61 -30.27
CA ASN A 709 -62.11 31.76 -29.59
C ASN A 709 -61.39 30.83 -30.59
N ILE A 710 -62.14 30.21 -31.52
CA ILE A 710 -61.55 29.39 -32.59
C ILE A 710 -60.59 30.21 -33.47
N ILE A 711 -60.99 31.41 -33.90
CA ILE A 711 -60.16 32.28 -34.73
C ILE A 711 -58.89 32.68 -33.95
N THR A 712 -59.05 33.14 -32.72
CA THR A 712 -57.94 33.61 -31.87
C THR A 712 -56.94 32.49 -31.59
N GLU A 713 -57.40 31.28 -31.26
CA GLU A 713 -56.52 30.14 -31.00
C GLU A 713 -55.88 29.60 -32.30
N SER A 714 -56.52 29.76 -33.47
CA SER A 714 -55.94 29.41 -34.77
C SER A 714 -54.84 30.39 -35.19
N ASP A 715 -55.04 31.68 -34.94
CA ASP A 715 -54.03 32.71 -35.16
C ASP A 715 -52.83 32.49 -34.23
N ARG A 716 -53.09 32.18 -32.96
CA ARG A 716 -52.06 31.83 -31.97
C ARG A 716 -51.24 30.61 -32.41
N LEU A 717 -51.89 29.57 -32.94
CA LEU A 717 -51.21 28.39 -33.45
C LEU A 717 -50.32 28.73 -34.65
N SER A 718 -50.79 29.60 -35.53
CA SER A 718 -50.02 30.10 -36.67
C SER A 718 -48.80 30.91 -36.23
N GLU A 719 -48.93 31.74 -35.20
CA GLU A 719 -47.83 32.48 -34.58
C GLU A 719 -46.77 31.54 -33.99
N ILE A 720 -47.19 30.54 -33.20
CA ILE A 720 -46.28 29.53 -32.61
C ILE A 720 -45.51 28.78 -33.70
N ILE A 721 -46.18 28.35 -34.77
CA ILE A 721 -45.52 27.66 -35.89
C ILE A 721 -44.50 28.57 -36.57
N ASN A 722 -44.87 29.82 -36.85
CA ASN A 722 -43.97 30.78 -37.49
C ASN A 722 -42.76 31.09 -36.62
N ASP A 723 -42.95 31.24 -35.31
CA ASP A 723 -41.87 31.46 -34.34
C ASP A 723 -40.91 30.26 -34.27
N ILE A 724 -41.42 29.03 -34.30
CA ILE A 724 -40.60 27.81 -34.32
C ILE A 724 -39.80 27.74 -35.62
N LEU A 725 -40.45 27.92 -36.79
CA LEU A 725 -39.77 27.91 -38.09
C LEU A 725 -38.73 29.02 -38.20
N TYR A 726 -39.00 30.18 -37.60
CA TYR A 726 -38.06 31.29 -37.59
C TYR A 726 -36.86 31.02 -36.70
N LEU A 727 -37.06 30.46 -35.50
CA LEU A 727 -35.97 30.05 -34.61
C LEU A 727 -35.10 28.95 -35.24
N ASP A 728 -35.70 27.99 -35.93
CA ASP A 728 -34.98 26.92 -36.64
C ASP A 728 -34.07 27.49 -37.74
N LYS A 729 -34.60 28.41 -38.55
CA LYS A 729 -33.83 29.11 -39.58
C LYS A 729 -32.68 29.96 -39.00
N LEU A 730 -32.90 30.60 -37.84
CA LEU A 730 -31.86 31.37 -37.16
C LEU A 730 -30.75 30.47 -36.58
N GLU A 731 -31.06 29.26 -36.10
CA GLU A 731 -30.06 28.32 -35.57
C GLU A 731 -29.18 27.71 -36.65
N HIS A 732 -29.74 27.48 -37.83
CA HIS A 732 -29.00 26.98 -38.99
C HIS A 732 -28.29 28.09 -39.78
N GLY A 733 -28.37 29.35 -39.32
CA GLY A 733 -27.71 30.49 -39.95
C GLY A 733 -28.29 30.88 -41.32
N GLU A 734 -29.50 30.43 -41.64
CA GLU A 734 -30.10 30.54 -42.98
C GLU A 734 -30.79 31.90 -43.23
N ILE A 735 -30.82 32.80 -42.24
CA ILE A 735 -31.46 34.13 -42.37
C ILE A 735 -30.42 35.22 -42.60
N ALA A 736 -30.31 35.68 -43.84
CA ALA A 736 -29.58 36.90 -44.16
C ALA A 736 -30.39 38.14 -43.72
N LEU A 737 -29.81 38.96 -42.85
CA LEU A 737 -30.43 40.24 -42.45
C LEU A 737 -30.45 41.24 -43.60
N ASN A 738 -31.57 41.94 -43.76
CA ASN A 738 -31.72 43.00 -44.75
C ASN A 738 -31.35 44.36 -44.16
N ILE A 739 -30.07 44.55 -43.87
CA ILE A 739 -29.54 45.76 -43.25
C ILE A 739 -29.64 46.95 -44.21
N LYS A 740 -30.33 48.01 -43.78
CA LYS A 740 -30.46 49.28 -44.50
C LYS A 740 -30.37 50.46 -43.52
N GLU A 741 -30.05 51.64 -44.03
CA GLU A 741 -30.19 52.89 -43.29
C GLU A 741 -31.68 53.20 -43.05
N ASN A 742 -32.11 53.12 -41.79
CA ASN A 742 -33.50 53.30 -41.38
C ASN A 742 -33.60 54.29 -40.22
N ASN A 743 -34.73 55.00 -40.10
CA ASN A 743 -34.97 55.94 -39.01
C ASN A 743 -35.57 55.22 -37.79
N ILE A 744 -34.81 55.15 -36.69
CA ILE A 744 -35.22 54.37 -35.50
C ILE A 744 -36.48 54.93 -34.83
N LEU A 745 -36.71 56.24 -34.89
CA LEU A 745 -37.91 56.86 -34.33
C LEU A 745 -39.15 56.49 -35.15
N GLU A 746 -39.02 56.42 -36.47
CA GLU A 746 -40.12 55.95 -37.33
C GLU A 746 -40.38 54.46 -37.14
N THR A 747 -39.33 53.65 -37.05
CA THR A 747 -39.42 52.22 -36.76
C THR A 747 -40.10 51.97 -35.41
N TYR A 748 -39.72 52.70 -34.36
CA TYR A 748 -40.35 52.62 -33.04
C TYR A 748 -41.84 53.01 -33.10
N LYS A 749 -42.19 54.10 -33.78
CA LYS A 749 -43.59 54.51 -33.98
C LYS A 749 -44.41 53.46 -34.73
N LYS A 750 -43.86 52.86 -35.80
CA LYS A 750 -44.50 51.77 -36.54
C LYS A 750 -44.78 50.58 -35.62
N ALA A 751 -43.84 50.23 -34.73
CA ALA A 751 -44.00 49.14 -33.76
C ALA A 751 -45.01 49.47 -32.64
N LEU A 752 -45.06 50.72 -32.19
CA LEU A 752 -45.93 51.18 -31.11
C LEU A 752 -47.40 51.33 -31.55
N ASN A 753 -47.65 51.77 -32.79
CA ASN A 753 -48.99 52.10 -33.30
C ASN A 753 -50.07 51.02 -33.04
N PRO A 754 -49.83 49.71 -33.29
CA PRO A 754 -50.80 48.66 -32.99
C PRO A 754 -51.15 48.53 -31.49
N LEU A 755 -50.24 48.94 -30.60
CA LEU A 755 -50.40 48.81 -29.16
C LEU A 755 -51.08 50.02 -28.51
N LEU A 756 -51.19 51.16 -29.22
CA LEU A 756 -51.72 52.41 -28.65
C LEU A 756 -53.14 52.28 -28.12
N HIS A 757 -54.02 51.53 -28.82
CA HIS A 757 -55.40 51.34 -28.38
C HIS A 757 -55.48 50.58 -27.05
N LEU A 758 -54.66 49.54 -26.89
CA LEU A 758 -54.60 48.73 -25.67
C LEU A 758 -53.96 49.50 -24.50
N ILE A 759 -52.94 50.31 -24.78
CA ILE A 759 -52.30 51.21 -23.80
C ILE A 759 -53.33 52.20 -23.24
N GLN A 760 -54.17 52.79 -24.12
CA GLN A 760 -55.27 53.67 -23.71
C GLN A 760 -56.34 52.93 -22.90
N GLN A 761 -56.70 51.71 -23.30
CA GLN A 761 -57.69 50.91 -22.58
C GLN A 761 -57.27 50.60 -21.14
N LYS A 762 -55.98 50.34 -20.89
CA LYS A 762 -55.40 50.13 -19.55
C LYS A 762 -55.04 51.43 -18.79
N ASN A 763 -55.27 52.61 -19.39
CA ASN A 763 -54.84 53.91 -18.87
C ASN A 763 -53.34 53.98 -18.50
N ILE A 764 -52.46 53.29 -19.25
CA ILE A 764 -51.02 53.28 -18.99
C ILE A 764 -50.39 54.59 -19.46
N HIS A 765 -49.58 55.22 -18.61
CA HIS A 765 -48.84 56.43 -18.96
C HIS A 765 -47.62 56.06 -19.83
N LEU A 766 -47.64 56.50 -21.09
CA LEU A 766 -46.53 56.30 -22.02
C LEU A 766 -45.61 57.53 -22.04
N SER A 767 -44.31 57.32 -21.80
CA SER A 767 -43.29 58.36 -21.86
C SER A 767 -42.20 57.98 -22.88
N GLU A 768 -41.84 58.90 -23.77
CA GLU A 768 -40.75 58.73 -24.72
C GLU A 768 -39.65 59.76 -24.41
N VAL A 769 -38.42 59.28 -24.23
CA VAL A 769 -37.24 60.13 -23.97
C VAL A 769 -36.22 59.88 -25.09
N ASN A 770 -36.10 60.85 -26.00
CA ASN A 770 -35.14 60.79 -27.09
C ASN A 770 -33.91 61.64 -26.75
N LEU A 771 -32.75 60.99 -26.65
CA LEU A 771 -31.43 61.60 -26.43
C LEU A 771 -30.45 61.28 -27.58
N LEU A 772 -30.97 61.02 -28.78
CA LEU A 772 -30.17 60.72 -29.96
C LEU A 772 -29.62 62.01 -30.60
N ASN A 773 -28.38 61.95 -31.10
CA ASN A 773 -27.79 63.01 -31.91
C ASN A 773 -28.12 62.84 -33.41
N GLN A 774 -28.34 61.59 -33.85
CA GLN A 774 -28.81 61.23 -35.20
C GLN A 774 -29.97 60.25 -35.13
N THR A 775 -30.82 60.22 -36.16
CA THR A 775 -32.01 59.36 -36.16
C THR A 775 -31.90 58.16 -37.10
N VAL A 776 -30.88 58.11 -37.96
CA VAL A 776 -30.70 57.07 -38.99
C VAL A 776 -29.58 56.12 -38.59
N PHE A 777 -29.84 54.81 -38.62
CA PHE A 777 -28.89 53.75 -38.27
C PHE A 777 -29.00 52.56 -39.25
N GLU A 778 -27.97 51.72 -39.35
CA GLU A 778 -27.98 50.50 -40.17
C GLU A 778 -28.56 49.30 -39.41
N TYR A 779 -29.77 48.88 -39.75
CA TYR A 779 -30.40 47.69 -39.19
C TYR A 779 -31.48 47.11 -40.12
N ASP A 780 -31.96 45.90 -39.83
CA ASP A 780 -33.14 45.34 -40.50
C ASP A 780 -34.42 45.89 -39.86
N GLU A 781 -35.10 46.80 -40.55
CA GLU A 781 -36.30 47.48 -40.01
C GLU A 781 -37.40 46.49 -39.60
N ALA A 782 -37.65 45.44 -40.38
CA ALA A 782 -38.71 44.49 -40.08
C ALA A 782 -38.43 43.72 -38.79
N ARG A 783 -37.16 43.38 -38.55
CA ARG A 783 -36.73 42.66 -37.33
C ARG A 783 -36.69 43.56 -36.12
N MET A 784 -36.31 44.82 -36.29
CA MET A 784 -36.39 45.79 -35.20
C MET A 784 -37.84 46.10 -34.81
N ILE A 785 -38.79 46.17 -35.76
CA ILE A 785 -40.22 46.28 -35.45
C ILE A 785 -40.68 45.08 -34.61
N GLN A 786 -40.31 43.86 -35.00
CA GLN A 786 -40.63 42.63 -34.26
C GLN A 786 -40.04 42.66 -32.83
N LEU A 787 -38.77 43.06 -32.69
CA LEU A 787 -38.10 43.22 -31.39
C LEU A 787 -38.88 44.19 -30.48
N PHE A 788 -39.24 45.37 -31.01
CA PHE A 788 -40.01 46.36 -30.26
C PHE A 788 -41.38 45.83 -29.87
N GLN A 789 -42.10 45.20 -30.79
CA GLN A 789 -43.43 44.64 -30.50
C GLN A 789 -43.37 43.56 -29.41
N ASN A 790 -42.36 42.70 -29.43
CA ASN A 790 -42.19 41.65 -28.42
C ASN A 790 -41.92 42.25 -27.03
N ILE A 791 -41.03 43.23 -26.93
CA ILE A 791 -40.68 43.84 -25.63
C ILE A 791 -41.78 44.77 -25.13
N LEU A 792 -42.35 45.62 -25.98
CA LEU A 792 -43.45 46.52 -25.62
C LEU A 792 -44.74 45.76 -25.31
N GLY A 793 -45.03 44.68 -26.06
CA GLY A 793 -46.14 43.77 -25.78
C GLY A 793 -45.99 43.12 -24.41
N ASN A 794 -44.79 42.65 -24.07
CA ASN A 794 -44.51 42.14 -22.72
C ASN A 794 -44.65 43.24 -21.65
N ALA A 795 -44.09 44.43 -21.89
CA ALA A 795 -44.22 45.56 -20.97
C ALA A 795 -45.70 45.92 -20.72
N LEU A 796 -46.53 45.96 -21.76
CA LEU A 796 -47.96 46.23 -21.67
C LEU A 796 -48.73 45.13 -20.91
N LYS A 797 -48.34 43.87 -21.15
CA LYS A 797 -48.97 42.71 -20.50
C LYS A 797 -48.75 42.71 -18.99
N PHE A 798 -47.50 42.94 -18.56
CA PHE A 798 -47.08 42.81 -17.15
C PHE A 798 -47.14 44.12 -16.35
N THR A 799 -47.56 45.22 -16.97
CA THR A 799 -47.84 46.47 -16.25
C THR A 799 -49.31 46.52 -15.83
N ASP A 800 -49.53 46.84 -14.57
CA ASP A 800 -50.86 47.02 -13.98
C ASP A 800 -51.57 48.26 -14.56
N ASP A 801 -52.89 48.32 -14.41
CA ASP A 801 -53.70 49.46 -14.85
C ASP A 801 -53.21 50.75 -14.17
N GLN A 802 -53.15 51.86 -14.93
CA GLN A 802 -52.52 53.14 -14.50
C GLN A 802 -50.99 53.10 -14.28
N GLY A 803 -50.30 52.03 -14.68
CA GLY A 803 -48.85 51.96 -14.65
C GLY A 803 -48.15 52.84 -15.69
N THR A 804 -46.82 52.77 -15.75
CA THR A 804 -46.00 53.57 -16.69
C THR A 804 -45.13 52.67 -17.56
N ILE A 805 -45.06 52.96 -18.86
CA ILE A 805 -44.08 52.41 -19.79
C ILE A 805 -43.27 53.58 -20.34
N GLN A 806 -41.95 53.52 -20.15
CA GLN A 806 -41.03 54.53 -20.65
C GLN A 806 -40.04 53.92 -21.64
N THR A 807 -39.98 54.48 -22.84
CA THR A 807 -38.95 54.14 -23.83
C THR A 807 -37.94 55.27 -23.90
N LYS A 808 -36.66 54.94 -23.71
CA LYS A 808 -35.54 55.85 -23.83
C LYS A 808 -34.62 55.38 -24.95
N LEU A 809 -34.33 56.27 -25.89
CA LEU A 809 -33.38 56.05 -26.97
C LEU A 809 -32.17 56.96 -26.74
N ALA A 810 -30.98 56.38 -26.65
CA ALA A 810 -29.75 57.11 -26.37
C ALA A 810 -28.57 56.56 -27.17
N GLU A 811 -27.58 57.41 -27.35
CA GLU A 811 -26.31 57.07 -28.00
C GLU A 811 -25.21 56.90 -26.95
N LYS A 812 -24.45 55.80 -27.02
CA LYS A 812 -23.27 55.60 -26.16
C LYS A 812 -22.23 54.74 -26.86
N GLU A 813 -20.98 55.22 -26.93
CA GLU A 813 -19.81 54.45 -27.42
C GLU A 813 -20.07 53.72 -28.76
N ASP A 814 -20.54 54.46 -29.79
CA ASP A 814 -20.89 53.95 -31.13
C ASP A 814 -22.01 52.90 -31.18
N HIS A 815 -22.81 52.81 -30.11
CA HIS A 815 -23.99 51.95 -30.03
C HIS A 815 -25.26 52.78 -29.83
N LEU A 816 -26.34 52.27 -30.44
CA LEU A 816 -27.71 52.67 -30.19
C LEU A 816 -28.20 51.89 -28.97
N ILE A 817 -28.46 52.60 -27.88
CA ILE A 817 -28.98 52.05 -26.64
C ILE A 817 -30.48 52.33 -26.57
N ILE A 818 -31.25 51.24 -26.53
CA ILE A 818 -32.70 51.28 -26.40
C ILE A 818 -33.04 50.73 -25.03
N THR A 819 -33.67 51.55 -24.20
CA THR A 819 -34.10 51.18 -22.86
C THR A 819 -35.62 51.24 -22.77
N ILE A 820 -36.27 50.13 -22.41
CA ILE A 820 -37.72 50.07 -22.20
C ILE A 820 -37.95 49.70 -20.73
N PHE A 821 -38.46 50.65 -19.96
CA PHE A 821 -38.82 50.49 -18.56
C PHE A 821 -40.34 50.33 -18.42
N ASN A 822 -40.78 49.44 -17.55
CA ASN A 822 -42.18 49.30 -17.20
C ASN A 822 -42.37 49.07 -15.70
N THR A 823 -43.41 49.63 -15.09
CA THR A 823 -43.71 49.51 -13.65
C THR A 823 -44.40 48.20 -13.27
N GLY A 824 -44.12 47.12 -14.00
CA GLY A 824 -44.68 45.79 -13.74
C GLY A 824 -43.95 45.03 -12.62
N GLN A 825 -44.44 43.83 -12.29
CA GLN A 825 -43.81 43.00 -11.26
C GLN A 825 -42.36 42.64 -11.61
N HIS A 826 -41.49 42.64 -10.59
CA HIS A 826 -40.09 42.22 -10.74
C HIS A 826 -39.98 40.76 -11.20
N ILE A 827 -38.98 40.50 -12.05
CA ILE A 827 -38.61 39.16 -12.47
C ILE A 827 -37.74 38.55 -11.36
N PRO A 828 -37.99 37.31 -10.89
CA PRO A 828 -37.12 36.64 -9.92
C PRO A 828 -35.64 36.67 -10.36
N GLU A 829 -34.70 36.91 -9.44
CA GLU A 829 -33.28 37.10 -9.80
C GLU A 829 -32.68 35.91 -10.57
N GLY A 830 -33.08 34.67 -10.22
CA GLY A 830 -32.65 33.47 -10.93
C GLY A 830 -33.18 33.38 -12.37
N ASP A 831 -34.28 34.07 -12.69
CA ASP A 831 -34.97 33.96 -13.97
C ASP A 831 -34.51 35.03 -14.97
N LEU A 832 -33.80 36.09 -14.53
CA LEU A 832 -33.38 37.23 -15.38
C LEU A 832 -32.56 36.83 -16.62
N GLU A 833 -31.72 35.80 -16.51
CA GLU A 833 -30.98 35.26 -17.67
C GLU A 833 -31.81 34.24 -18.46
N MET A 834 -32.60 33.42 -17.75
CA MET A 834 -33.39 32.34 -18.33
C MET A 834 -34.61 32.84 -19.13
N ILE A 835 -35.14 34.04 -18.88
CA ILE A 835 -36.27 34.59 -19.65
C ILE A 835 -36.00 34.76 -21.16
N PHE A 836 -34.73 34.73 -21.56
CA PHE A 836 -34.35 34.74 -22.98
C PHE A 836 -34.12 33.33 -23.55
N ASP A 837 -34.30 32.28 -22.76
CA ASP A 837 -34.24 30.90 -23.22
C ASP A 837 -35.58 30.50 -23.84
N LYS A 838 -35.51 29.59 -24.82
CA LYS A 838 -36.68 29.14 -25.58
C LYS A 838 -37.70 28.48 -24.65
N PHE A 839 -38.97 28.85 -24.82
CA PHE A 839 -40.11 28.30 -24.06
C PHE A 839 -40.02 28.52 -22.55
N TYR A 840 -39.06 29.32 -22.07
CA TYR A 840 -38.93 29.58 -20.65
C TYR A 840 -39.99 30.60 -20.22
N GLN A 841 -40.72 30.26 -19.16
CA GLN A 841 -41.65 31.15 -18.49
C GLN A 841 -41.32 31.18 -17.00
N SER A 842 -41.20 32.39 -16.44
CA SER A 842 -40.88 32.56 -15.02
C SER A 842 -41.94 31.91 -14.12
N LYS A 843 -41.49 31.24 -13.04
CA LYS A 843 -42.32 30.36 -12.20
C LYS A 843 -43.33 31.07 -11.28
N ASN A 844 -43.25 32.40 -11.14
CA ASN A 844 -44.09 33.21 -10.24
C ASN A 844 -45.17 34.05 -10.96
N GLN A 845 -45.80 33.51 -12.01
CA GLN A 845 -46.95 34.18 -12.64
C GLN A 845 -48.24 33.93 -11.84
N ASN A 846 -48.50 34.75 -10.82
CA ASN A 846 -49.73 34.67 -9.99
C ASN A 846 -50.95 35.39 -10.58
N ILE A 847 -51.02 35.58 -11.91
CA ILE A 847 -52.16 36.23 -12.58
C ILE A 847 -52.74 35.26 -13.63
N LEU A 848 -54.06 35.07 -13.55
CA LEU A 848 -54.96 34.25 -14.38
C LEU A 848 -54.46 33.88 -15.79
N LYS A 849 -54.31 32.57 -16.03
CA LYS A 849 -53.94 31.85 -17.26
C LYS A 849 -52.59 32.25 -17.91
N PRO A 850 -51.63 31.31 -18.07
CA PRO A 850 -50.39 31.57 -18.81
C PRO A 850 -50.71 31.90 -20.27
N THR A 851 -50.45 33.15 -20.65
CA THR A 851 -50.81 33.71 -21.97
C THR A 851 -49.55 34.11 -22.72
N GLY A 852 -48.86 33.16 -23.37
CA GLY A 852 -47.70 33.42 -24.23
C GLY A 852 -46.92 32.14 -24.52
N SER A 853 -46.15 32.11 -25.62
CA SER A 853 -45.37 30.94 -26.07
C SER A 853 -44.00 30.80 -25.37
N GLY A 854 -43.54 31.84 -24.67
CA GLY A 854 -42.16 31.91 -24.16
C GLY A 854 -41.09 32.04 -25.25
N LEU A 855 -41.48 32.27 -26.51
CA LEU A 855 -40.53 32.41 -27.62
C LEU A 855 -40.16 33.86 -27.94
N GLY A 856 -41.02 34.83 -27.63
CA GLY A 856 -40.82 36.23 -28.05
C GLY A 856 -39.52 36.87 -27.55
N LEU A 857 -39.12 36.63 -26.29
CA LEU A 857 -37.85 37.13 -25.75
C LEU A 857 -36.63 36.36 -26.27
N ALA A 858 -36.75 35.06 -26.51
CA ALA A 858 -35.71 34.26 -27.15
C ALA A 858 -35.44 34.74 -28.60
N ILE A 859 -36.51 35.03 -29.35
CA ILE A 859 -36.45 35.66 -30.67
C ILE A 859 -35.82 37.04 -30.59
N SER A 860 -36.20 37.85 -29.60
CA SER A 860 -35.63 39.18 -29.35
C SER A 860 -34.11 39.11 -29.15
N LYS A 861 -33.63 38.17 -28.33
CA LYS A 861 -32.20 37.93 -28.12
C LYS A 861 -31.50 37.52 -29.40
N LYS A 862 -32.09 36.65 -30.21
CA LYS A 862 -31.51 36.25 -31.50
C LYS A 862 -31.48 37.37 -32.52
N ILE A 863 -32.53 38.21 -32.59
CA ILE A 863 -32.55 39.40 -33.45
C ILE A 863 -31.42 40.34 -33.06
N VAL A 864 -31.27 40.64 -31.77
CA VAL A 864 -30.22 41.54 -31.28
C VAL A 864 -28.82 40.94 -31.53
N GLN A 865 -28.63 39.64 -31.27
CA GLN A 865 -27.37 38.94 -31.56
C GLN A 865 -27.03 38.94 -33.07
N ALA A 866 -28.02 38.77 -33.94
CA ALA A 866 -27.82 38.81 -35.38
C ALA A 866 -27.39 40.22 -35.86
N HIS A 867 -27.78 41.27 -35.14
CA HIS A 867 -27.28 42.64 -35.35
C HIS A 867 -25.98 42.93 -34.58
N SER A 868 -25.25 41.90 -34.12
CA SER A 868 -24.03 42.02 -33.32
C SER A 868 -24.20 42.81 -32.01
N GLY A 869 -25.42 42.82 -31.47
CA GLY A 869 -25.78 43.54 -30.25
C GLY A 869 -25.93 42.63 -29.02
N THR A 870 -26.30 43.25 -27.89
CA THR A 870 -26.64 42.55 -26.64
C THR A 870 -27.96 43.03 -26.06
N ILE A 871 -28.74 42.12 -25.48
CA ILE A 871 -29.98 42.42 -24.74
C ILE A 871 -29.83 41.92 -23.29
N LYS A 872 -30.29 42.73 -22.32
CA LYS A 872 -30.33 42.39 -20.90
C LYS A 872 -31.62 42.88 -20.26
N ALA A 873 -32.04 42.21 -19.19
CA ALA A 873 -33.17 42.60 -18.35
C ALA A 873 -32.68 42.79 -16.90
N GLU A 874 -33.13 43.85 -16.24
CA GLU A 874 -32.77 44.17 -14.86
C GLU A 874 -33.99 44.70 -14.11
N ASN A 875 -34.16 44.33 -12.83
CA ASN A 875 -35.16 44.95 -11.98
C ASN A 875 -34.67 46.35 -11.56
N SER A 876 -35.47 47.39 -11.81
CA SER A 876 -35.13 48.79 -11.58
C SER A 876 -36.20 49.48 -10.75
N GLY A 877 -35.90 49.75 -9.46
CA GLY A 877 -36.80 50.48 -8.58
C GLY A 877 -38.13 49.75 -8.32
N LEU A 878 -39.19 50.20 -9.00
CA LEU A 878 -40.56 49.68 -8.89
C LEU A 878 -40.97 48.82 -10.11
N GLY A 879 -40.03 48.45 -10.98
CA GLY A 879 -40.35 47.80 -12.25
C GLY A 879 -39.19 47.07 -12.91
N VAL A 880 -39.34 46.76 -14.20
CA VAL A 880 -38.37 46.01 -15.00
C VAL A 880 -37.85 46.89 -16.13
N THR A 881 -36.56 46.82 -16.40
CA THR A 881 -35.89 47.54 -17.49
C THR A 881 -35.27 46.54 -18.46
N PHE A 882 -35.64 46.61 -19.73
CA PHE A 882 -34.96 45.95 -20.84
C PHE A 882 -33.98 46.92 -21.49
N THR A 883 -32.71 46.52 -21.59
CA THR A 883 -31.67 47.32 -22.26
C THR A 883 -31.13 46.55 -23.45
N ILE A 884 -31.25 47.15 -24.64
CA ILE A 884 -30.72 46.65 -25.90
C ILE A 884 -29.61 47.59 -26.35
N SER A 885 -28.49 46.99 -26.79
CA SER A 885 -27.36 47.70 -27.39
C SER A 885 -27.10 47.12 -28.77
N ILE A 886 -27.09 47.96 -29.81
CA ILE A 886 -26.78 47.58 -31.20
C ILE A 886 -25.77 48.58 -31.78
N PRO A 887 -24.70 48.15 -32.47
CA PRO A 887 -23.72 49.05 -33.08
C PRO A 887 -24.32 49.90 -34.23
N TYR A 888 -23.77 51.10 -34.48
CA TYR A 888 -24.26 52.00 -35.55
C TYR A 888 -24.08 51.46 -36.97
N SER A 889 -23.04 50.67 -37.20
CA SER A 889 -22.77 49.99 -38.46
C SER A 889 -22.34 48.56 -38.20
N ILE A 890 -22.97 47.62 -38.91
CA ILE A 890 -22.67 46.19 -38.79
C ILE A 890 -21.54 45.89 -39.78
N THR A 891 -20.29 46.01 -39.35
CA THR A 891 -19.14 45.64 -40.19
C THR A 891 -19.22 44.16 -40.59
N LYS A 892 -19.26 43.90 -41.90
CA LYS A 892 -19.59 42.62 -42.56
C LYS A 892 -18.61 41.45 -42.36
N ASN A 893 -17.73 41.47 -41.34
CA ASN A 893 -16.52 40.64 -41.31
C ASN A 893 -16.39 39.59 -40.19
N GLU A 894 -17.44 39.25 -39.43
CA GLU A 894 -17.32 38.26 -38.34
C GLU A 894 -18.32 37.08 -38.37
N VAL A 895 -19.06 36.86 -39.45
CA VAL A 895 -19.99 35.71 -39.55
C VAL A 895 -19.33 34.42 -40.07
N GLU A 896 -18.08 34.47 -40.59
CA GLU A 896 -17.42 33.29 -41.19
C GLU A 896 -16.50 32.48 -40.24
N GLN A 897 -16.29 32.86 -38.98
CA GLN A 897 -15.27 32.21 -38.12
C GLN A 897 -15.78 31.28 -36.99
N ASN A 898 -17.06 30.89 -36.97
CA ASN A 898 -17.54 29.84 -36.05
C ASN A 898 -18.26 28.70 -36.81
N GLN A 899 -17.55 28.05 -37.74
CA GLN A 899 -17.92 26.74 -38.28
C GLN A 899 -17.23 25.60 -37.50
#